data_AF-A0A485LAI1-F1
#
_entry.id   AF-A0A485LAI1-F1
#
_cell.length_a   1.000
_cell.length_b   1.000
_cell.length_c   1.000
_cell.angle_alpha   90.00
_cell.angle_beta   90.00
_cell.angle_gamma   90.00
#
_symmetry.space_group_name_H-M   'P 1'
#
loop_
_entity.id
_entity.type
_entity.pdbx_description
1 polymer ?
#
loop_
_entity_poly.entity_id
_entity_poly.type
_entity_poly.pdbx_seq_one_letter_code
_entity_poly.pdbx_strand_id
1 'polypeptide(L)'
;MSDGFSDEEDFELESDDDFMPASPVPKKTKTPTPSSKKRPKKGEIDDSDDFDSEEEAMKKASKTTPKSTPKSTPVAPKAKETKSKKEKPKESKETKPPPQKEEKPKEPEKPKEMLNQSQASEEVAKYLRQTNRPYSVLNVFENLHRRIGKTMLQKILDVLVDQGEICVKTYGKSQIYYYNQSKLPLPSGDLLAKVESQLQSVVEEVGGLEKELKEHETVLGGLTSQMSDADLEAALKGQTEEADLLSAKLKQVGAHASAPVDPSLKAGLTKSFQKYRGEWVKRKRIVMDAVDQIAEGMEKKRKDVLELCGVETDESVGVKEVPFHMRRLSLVVALLLLLPIAEASCPGFNRTNCFGHGTCTAINQCTCTAGWTGADCGLRACPTALPWVDVPSATDTVRTIARECSNMGKCDRATGTCDCLPGFEGLACERQSCPNKCSGHGLCLSMAMSAIANGVTYSNWDAARIQGCVCDAGYTGYDCSLRTCAAGRDPFSPNEVQAISCMCSDPSTCAYLFSISYAGQVSSMIPGTATAHMLQVALDTITPVPVTVTLDSGATSVCSATGVTARVTFSSYFGAVPAMAAASSSGFTLTVQHGGTPSTFGSQAATVAASSRSLTCSGRGNCNFAAGQCICAAYFSSGDGGGNVGPNADCGYYNTTAAPATRRCLAGIYEAEVLLAGSSVVCSGHGRCSGAPDYLCTCDTGWGSADCSFRASCFAHFPSYYLCVGLCPNGPAWFEQVTTSEIAHVTPVECSNAGICDYSVGTCICHRNFEGVACERLRCPHACSKQGSCRSLREMAAYQEVNGVPSTAVVYGTNPNAVSTWDADRIFGCFCDMASYVFGQTPRYGAFDCSDMPCPSGDDPWTTGQVNEVQTIQCAADGGTLTFTFRGFTTAAIPSNSAATQVSAALESLPSIGFVSVTMAASQLCTTNGACTSIANRFLMMFPAATTVTYLTNSGALPLLIVDYSKLTSTISSVSTAVVETQQGTTESQVCNGRGSCSMARAYINGCSWDMCRVDATSGQCICVRNFATSDGRGNAGVLADCGHTAMFLNEGRP
;
A
#
# COMPACT_ATOMS: atom_id res chain seq x y z
N MET A 1 56.46 18.80 8.24
CA MET A 1 56.06 19.65 7.12
C MET A 1 54.53 19.62 7.01
N SER A 2 53.75 19.87 8.07
CA SER A 2 53.82 20.85 9.19
C SER A 2 53.50 22.28 8.79
N ASP A 3 52.83 22.95 9.75
CA ASP A 3 52.62 24.39 9.88
C ASP A 3 51.57 25.00 8.91
N GLY A 4 50.55 25.75 9.35
CA GLY A 4 50.08 26.08 10.71
C GLY A 4 49.80 27.58 10.91
N PHE A 5 48.92 27.91 11.86
CA PHE A 5 48.47 29.26 12.26
C PHE A 5 47.57 30.03 11.25
N SER A 6 46.81 31.04 11.68
CA SER A 6 45.60 31.04 12.54
C SER A 6 45.08 32.48 12.76
N ASP A 7 43.89 32.60 13.38
CA ASP A 7 43.35 33.79 14.08
C ASP A 7 43.02 35.05 13.23
N GLU A 8 42.27 36.04 13.73
CA GLU A 8 40.88 36.16 14.24
C GLU A 8 40.63 37.66 14.57
N GLU A 9 39.42 38.00 15.06
CA GLU A 9 38.98 39.26 15.72
C GLU A 9 38.36 40.42 14.89
N ASP A 10 37.13 40.78 15.31
CA ASP A 10 36.46 42.11 15.47
C ASP A 10 36.26 43.08 14.28
N PHE A 11 35.13 43.78 14.11
CA PHE A 11 34.31 44.52 15.11
C PHE A 11 32.86 44.83 14.62
N GLU A 12 32.04 45.58 15.40
CA GLU A 12 30.58 45.75 15.25
C GLU A 12 30.04 47.12 14.70
N LEU A 13 28.77 47.07 14.23
CA LEU A 13 27.65 48.06 14.33
C LEU A 13 27.56 49.38 13.50
N GLU A 14 26.28 49.72 13.16
CA GLU A 14 25.68 51.06 12.87
C GLU A 14 26.18 51.84 11.59
N SER A 15 25.49 52.85 11.01
CA SER A 15 24.09 53.32 10.92
C SER A 15 23.99 54.48 9.87
N ASP A 16 22.87 54.97 9.30
CA ASP A 16 21.56 54.42 8.85
C ASP A 16 20.83 55.47 7.93
N ASP A 17 19.54 55.26 7.64
CA ASP A 17 18.44 56.25 7.38
C ASP A 17 17.98 56.77 5.97
N ASP A 18 16.63 56.80 5.88
CA ASP A 18 15.67 57.72 5.23
C ASP A 18 15.39 57.80 3.69
N PHE A 19 14.10 57.63 3.31
CA PHE A 19 13.13 58.75 3.19
C PHE A 19 11.69 58.32 2.76
N MET A 20 10.65 58.88 3.38
CA MET A 20 9.22 58.84 2.95
C MET A 20 8.43 60.04 3.48
N PRO A 21 7.32 60.47 2.84
CA PRO A 21 6.08 60.66 3.62
C PRO A 21 4.72 60.58 2.86
N ALA A 22 3.66 60.07 3.53
CA ALA A 22 2.29 60.63 3.51
C ALA A 22 1.36 60.02 4.58
N SER A 23 0.37 60.79 5.06
CA SER A 23 -0.66 60.42 6.08
C SER A 23 -1.78 61.51 6.05
N PRO A 24 -2.90 61.54 6.85
CA PRO A 24 -3.01 61.04 8.24
C PRO A 24 -4.42 60.63 8.83
N VAL A 25 -4.44 59.93 10.00
CA VAL A 25 -5.23 60.25 11.26
C VAL A 25 -6.80 60.10 11.31
N PRO A 26 -7.46 59.75 12.48
CA PRO A 26 -6.98 59.05 13.71
C PRO A 26 -8.02 58.29 14.62
N LYS A 27 -7.54 57.85 15.82
CA LYS A 27 -8.18 57.68 17.17
C LYS A 27 -8.84 56.31 17.53
N LYS A 28 -8.67 55.77 18.76
CA LYS A 28 -7.68 56.00 19.85
C LYS A 28 -7.63 54.82 20.85
N THR A 29 -6.57 54.74 21.65
CA THR A 29 -6.24 53.67 22.63
C THR A 29 -6.84 53.84 24.04
N LYS A 30 -7.03 52.73 24.81
CA LYS A 30 -6.39 52.44 26.13
C LYS A 30 -7.02 51.28 26.96
N THR A 31 -6.18 50.59 27.73
CA THR A 31 -6.48 49.72 28.92
C THR A 31 -6.90 50.58 30.16
N PRO A 32 -7.53 50.06 31.26
CA PRO A 32 -7.17 48.84 32.02
C PRO A 32 -8.32 48.05 32.72
N THR A 33 -7.94 47.08 33.59
CA THR A 33 -8.75 46.36 34.62
C THR A 33 -8.91 47.20 35.93
N PRO A 34 -9.65 46.80 37.02
CA PRO A 34 -10.30 45.50 37.37
C PRO A 34 -11.73 45.52 38.04
N SER A 35 -12.26 44.33 38.35
CA SER A 35 -13.03 43.95 39.58
C SER A 35 -14.58 44.17 39.79
N SER A 36 -15.36 43.20 39.30
CA SER A 36 -16.31 42.36 40.12
C SER A 36 -17.76 42.81 40.54
N LYS A 37 -18.66 41.79 40.54
CA LYS A 37 -19.89 41.55 41.36
C LYS A 37 -21.31 42.03 40.95
N LYS A 38 -22.14 41.02 40.60
CA LYS A 38 -23.57 40.74 40.98
C LYS A 38 -24.79 41.24 40.14
N ARG A 39 -25.63 40.23 39.82
CA ARG A 39 -27.09 40.13 39.50
C ARG A 39 -28.06 41.18 40.11
N PRO A 40 -29.30 41.40 39.57
CA PRO A 40 -30.38 40.42 39.27
C PRO A 40 -30.75 40.31 37.75
N LYS A 41 -31.67 39.50 37.18
CA LYS A 41 -33.04 38.96 37.47
C LYS A 41 -34.16 40.04 37.38
N LYS A 42 -35.39 39.82 36.85
CA LYS A 42 -36.15 38.66 36.31
C LYS A 42 -37.37 39.17 35.45
N GLY A 43 -37.95 38.36 34.56
CA GLY A 43 -39.30 38.53 33.93
C GLY A 43 -39.32 38.08 32.44
N GLU A 44 -40.20 37.23 31.88
CA GLU A 44 -41.64 36.88 32.08
C GLU A 44 -42.62 37.88 31.39
N ILE A 45 -43.87 37.53 31.06
CA ILE A 45 -44.67 36.32 31.41
C ILE A 45 -45.28 35.65 30.14
N ASP A 46 -45.99 34.52 30.28
CA ASP A 46 -45.50 33.28 29.66
C ASP A 46 -46.30 32.67 28.47
N ASP A 47 -47.56 32.16 28.43
CA ASP A 47 -48.64 31.60 29.28
C ASP A 47 -49.62 30.87 28.29
N SER A 48 -50.51 29.89 28.54
CA SER A 48 -50.89 28.99 29.67
C SER A 48 -51.75 27.78 29.12
N ASP A 49 -52.48 27.04 29.97
CA ASP A 49 -53.62 26.08 29.71
C ASP A 49 -53.37 24.84 28.79
N ASP A 50 -53.47 23.55 29.17
CA ASP A 50 -53.80 22.76 30.39
C ASP A 50 -55.29 22.33 30.68
N PHE A 51 -55.49 21.12 31.27
CA PHE A 51 -56.80 20.55 31.74
C PHE A 51 -56.65 19.35 32.73
N ASP A 52 -57.56 19.26 33.72
CA ASP A 52 -57.67 18.34 34.90
C ASP A 52 -58.00 16.82 34.64
N SER A 53 -57.94 15.83 35.57
CA SER A 53 -57.42 15.68 36.97
C SER A 53 -57.42 14.20 37.53
N GLU A 54 -56.91 14.02 38.77
CA GLU A 54 -57.35 13.10 39.88
C GLU A 54 -56.82 11.65 40.19
N GLU A 55 -56.82 11.37 41.52
CA GLU A 55 -56.72 10.14 42.38
C GLU A 55 -55.41 9.33 42.67
N GLU A 56 -55.47 8.46 43.72
CA GLU A 56 -54.32 8.06 44.58
C GLU A 56 -53.96 6.54 44.72
N ALA A 57 -52.72 6.32 45.21
CA ALA A 57 -52.30 5.33 46.25
C ALA A 57 -51.95 3.83 45.96
N MET A 58 -50.95 3.37 46.75
CA MET A 58 -50.44 1.98 46.96
C MET A 58 -49.59 1.35 45.83
N LYS A 59 -48.51 0.55 46.09
CA LYS A 59 -47.99 -0.03 47.35
C LYS A 59 -46.47 -0.39 47.33
N LYS A 60 -45.71 0.14 48.32
CA LYS A 60 -44.50 -0.40 49.02
C LYS A 60 -43.13 -0.68 48.34
N ALA A 61 -42.09 -0.17 49.04
CA ALA A 61 -40.70 -0.70 49.27
C ALA A 61 -39.62 -0.63 48.14
N SER A 62 -38.31 -0.53 48.42
CA SER A 62 -37.59 0.10 49.55
C SER A 62 -36.10 0.42 49.26
N LYS A 63 -35.68 1.62 49.70
CA LYS A 63 -34.31 2.12 50.04
C LYS A 63 -33.44 1.10 50.84
N THR A 64 -32.07 1.09 50.87
CA THR A 64 -30.99 1.93 50.24
C THR A 64 -29.60 1.21 50.20
N THR A 65 -28.58 1.82 49.56
CA THR A 65 -27.17 1.33 49.37
C THR A 65 -26.18 1.40 50.57
N PRO A 66 -25.15 0.52 50.63
CA PRO A 66 -23.77 0.80 51.12
C PRO A 66 -22.61 0.29 50.19
N LYS A 67 -21.32 0.71 50.36
CA LYS A 67 -20.18 0.46 49.40
C LYS A 67 -18.72 0.61 50.00
N SER A 68 -17.62 0.04 49.40
CA SER A 68 -16.15 -0.13 49.81
C SER A 68 -15.43 -1.55 49.67
N THR A 69 -14.44 -1.81 48.76
CA THR A 69 -13.74 -3.16 48.49
C THR A 69 -12.57 -3.56 49.46
N PRO A 70 -11.47 -4.34 49.14
CA PRO A 70 -11.22 -5.50 48.23
C PRO A 70 -10.52 -6.74 48.83
N LYS A 71 -10.45 -7.81 48.00
CA LYS A 71 -9.41 -8.88 47.84
C LYS A 71 -9.07 -9.90 48.97
N SER A 72 -8.67 -11.09 48.47
CA SER A 72 -7.66 -12.09 48.96
C SER A 72 -7.91 -13.07 50.14
N THR A 73 -8.13 -14.36 49.79
CA THR A 73 -7.32 -15.61 50.07
C THR A 73 -6.46 -15.75 51.35
N PRO A 74 -6.34 -16.96 51.99
CA PRO A 74 -5.22 -17.90 51.68
C PRO A 74 -5.30 -19.45 52.01
N VAL A 75 -4.64 -20.30 51.18
CA VAL A 75 -3.61 -21.38 51.51
C VAL A 75 -3.94 -22.81 52.10
N ALA A 76 -3.68 -23.86 51.26
CA ALA A 76 -2.88 -25.14 51.46
C ALA A 76 -3.30 -26.23 52.53
N PRO A 77 -2.70 -27.47 52.64
CA PRO A 77 -1.38 -27.99 52.11
C PRO A 77 -1.12 -29.51 51.74
N LYS A 78 0.02 -29.76 51.03
CA LYS A 78 1.06 -30.87 51.11
C LYS A 78 0.92 -32.33 50.52
N ALA A 79 1.93 -32.68 49.68
CA ALA A 79 2.71 -33.96 49.55
C ALA A 79 2.05 -35.25 48.91
N LYS A 80 2.73 -36.32 48.41
CA LYS A 80 4.16 -36.77 48.36
C LYS A 80 4.43 -37.89 47.28
N GLU A 81 5.66 -37.95 46.72
CA GLU A 81 6.49 -39.15 46.30
C GLU A 81 6.15 -40.27 45.24
N THR A 82 6.94 -40.27 44.13
CA THR A 82 7.73 -41.36 43.47
C THR A 82 7.21 -42.69 42.85
N LYS A 83 7.49 -42.85 41.53
CA LYS A 83 8.19 -43.96 40.78
C LYS A 83 7.81 -45.47 40.95
N SER A 84 7.37 -46.16 39.87
CA SER A 84 8.18 -47.18 39.10
C SER A 84 7.43 -48.27 38.27
N LYS A 85 7.84 -48.42 36.99
CA LYS A 85 8.12 -49.66 36.19
C LYS A 85 7.11 -50.82 35.96
N LYS A 86 7.14 -51.29 34.69
CA LYS A 86 7.01 -52.69 34.16
C LYS A 86 5.60 -53.33 34.16
N GLU A 87 5.31 -54.35 33.34
CA GLU A 87 6.14 -55.15 32.41
C GLU A 87 5.48 -55.27 31.00
N LYS A 88 5.85 -56.27 30.18
CA LYS A 88 5.70 -56.34 28.72
C LYS A 88 5.44 -57.80 28.28
N PRO A 89 4.76 -58.05 27.15
CA PRO A 89 5.27 -59.07 26.21
C PRO A 89 5.65 -58.50 24.82
N LYS A 90 6.31 -59.31 23.99
CA LYS A 90 6.75 -58.97 22.62
C LYS A 90 6.31 -60.05 21.64
N GLU A 91 6.02 -59.66 20.39
CA GLU A 91 6.54 -60.20 19.11
C GLU A 91 5.75 -59.59 17.94
N SER A 92 6.24 -59.46 16.69
CA SER A 92 7.57 -59.71 16.09
C SER A 92 7.91 -58.59 15.07
N LYS A 93 8.82 -58.80 14.10
CA LYS A 93 9.25 -57.77 13.12
C LYS A 93 8.60 -57.95 11.74
N GLU A 94 8.23 -56.86 11.06
CA GLU A 94 8.75 -56.52 9.72
C GLU A 94 8.51 -55.04 9.35
N THR A 95 8.74 -54.62 8.08
CA THR A 95 9.18 -53.23 7.75
C THR A 95 8.43 -52.57 6.57
N LYS A 96 8.17 -51.25 6.67
CA LYS A 96 7.61 -50.32 5.64
C LYS A 96 6.11 -50.53 5.28
N PRO A 97 5.42 -49.55 4.64
CA PRO A 97 5.88 -48.24 4.13
C PRO A 97 5.17 -47.00 4.74
N PRO A 98 5.69 -45.76 4.51
CA PRO A 98 4.93 -44.52 4.67
C PRO A 98 3.95 -44.27 3.49
N PRO A 99 2.93 -43.42 3.64
CA PRO A 99 1.96 -43.11 2.59
C PRO A 99 2.56 -42.29 1.44
N GLN A 100 1.96 -42.41 0.25
CA GLN A 100 2.51 -41.91 -1.00
C GLN A 100 2.22 -40.42 -1.23
N LYS A 101 3.26 -39.66 -1.58
CA LYS A 101 3.15 -38.55 -2.54
C LYS A 101 3.44 -39.11 -3.93
N GLU A 102 2.77 -38.61 -4.97
CA GLU A 102 3.19 -38.86 -6.35
C GLU A 102 4.41 -38.00 -6.70
N GLU A 103 5.60 -38.45 -6.28
CA GLU A 103 6.86 -37.91 -6.77
C GLU A 103 7.06 -38.35 -8.23
N LYS A 104 6.83 -37.43 -9.19
CA LYS A 104 7.38 -37.61 -10.54
C LYS A 104 8.91 -37.75 -10.43
N PRO A 105 9.53 -38.81 -10.96
CA PRO A 105 10.97 -39.00 -10.82
C PRO A 105 11.77 -37.84 -11.40
N LYS A 106 12.64 -37.23 -10.59
CA LYS A 106 13.79 -36.50 -11.12
C LYS A 106 14.77 -37.52 -11.68
N GLU A 107 14.82 -37.64 -13.00
CA GLU A 107 15.90 -38.36 -13.68
C GLU A 107 17.26 -37.72 -13.27
N PRO A 108 18.31 -38.50 -12.98
CA PRO A 108 19.62 -37.94 -12.72
C PRO A 108 20.12 -37.14 -13.93
N GLU A 109 20.72 -35.96 -13.70
CA GLU A 109 21.39 -35.22 -14.77
C GLU A 109 22.57 -36.03 -15.32
N LYS A 110 22.32 -36.75 -16.41
CA LYS A 110 23.35 -37.27 -17.31
C LYS A 110 24.17 -36.09 -17.85
N PRO A 111 25.48 -36.28 -18.11
CA PRO A 111 26.25 -35.27 -18.82
C PRO A 111 25.56 -34.94 -20.15
N LYS A 112 25.36 -33.65 -20.43
CA LYS A 112 24.58 -33.18 -21.59
C LYS A 112 25.23 -33.65 -22.89
N GLU A 113 24.66 -34.69 -23.49
CA GLU A 113 25.13 -35.28 -24.74
C GLU A 113 25.00 -34.26 -25.88
N MET A 114 26.08 -34.05 -26.63
CA MET A 114 26.10 -33.13 -27.76
C MET A 114 25.36 -33.76 -28.94
N LEU A 115 24.19 -33.21 -29.27
CA LEU A 115 23.38 -33.64 -30.41
C LEU A 115 24.19 -33.68 -31.70
N ASN A 116 24.12 -34.82 -32.42
CA ASN A 116 24.76 -34.96 -33.72
C ASN A 116 24.09 -34.00 -34.74
N GLN A 117 24.84 -33.53 -35.74
CA GLN A 117 24.45 -32.41 -36.61
C GLN A 117 23.07 -32.59 -37.28
N SER A 118 22.69 -33.82 -37.65
CA SER A 118 21.37 -34.12 -38.21
C SER A 118 20.23 -33.94 -37.20
N GLN A 119 20.40 -34.45 -35.97
CA GLN A 119 19.41 -34.36 -34.90
C GLN A 119 19.28 -32.91 -34.37
N ALA A 120 20.41 -32.21 -34.29
CA ALA A 120 20.46 -30.79 -33.96
C ALA A 120 19.70 -29.93 -35.01
N SER A 121 19.75 -30.31 -36.29
CA SER A 121 18.99 -29.63 -37.36
C SER A 121 17.48 -29.85 -37.24
N GLU A 122 17.05 -31.07 -36.95
CA GLU A 122 15.63 -31.40 -36.77
C GLU A 122 15.02 -30.70 -35.56
N GLU A 123 15.71 -30.71 -34.40
CA GLU A 123 15.25 -30.02 -33.19
C GLU A 123 15.19 -28.49 -33.37
N VAL A 124 16.12 -27.87 -34.12
CA VAL A 124 16.07 -26.42 -34.42
C VAL A 124 14.89 -26.07 -35.32
N ALA A 125 14.65 -26.85 -36.39
CA ALA A 125 13.51 -26.64 -37.28
C ALA A 125 12.17 -26.82 -36.54
N LYS A 126 12.06 -27.89 -35.76
CA LYS A 126 10.91 -28.21 -34.89
C LYS A 126 10.65 -27.10 -33.86
N TYR A 127 11.68 -26.61 -33.17
CA TYR A 127 11.57 -25.52 -32.21
C TYR A 127 11.05 -24.22 -32.84
N LEU A 128 11.62 -23.82 -33.98
CA LEU A 128 11.19 -22.61 -34.71
C LEU A 128 9.77 -22.75 -35.27
N ARG A 129 9.37 -23.95 -35.70
CA ARG A 129 7.99 -24.25 -36.14
C ARG A 129 6.99 -24.24 -34.99
N GLN A 130 7.34 -24.79 -33.82
CA GLN A 130 6.46 -24.84 -32.64
C GLN A 130 6.25 -23.47 -32.01
N THR A 131 7.30 -22.65 -31.94
CA THR A 131 7.23 -21.29 -31.35
C THR A 131 6.76 -20.23 -32.33
N ASN A 132 6.93 -20.48 -33.64
CA ASN A 132 6.56 -19.62 -34.77
C ASN A 132 7.01 -18.14 -34.66
N ARG A 133 8.00 -17.85 -33.82
CA ARG A 133 8.43 -16.49 -33.46
C ARG A 133 9.80 -16.16 -34.08
N PRO A 134 10.03 -14.93 -34.57
CA PRO A 134 11.34 -14.52 -35.04
C PRO A 134 12.37 -14.42 -33.90
N TYR A 135 13.55 -15.01 -34.10
CA TYR A 135 14.63 -15.07 -33.12
C TYR A 135 15.99 -14.73 -33.73
N SER A 136 16.89 -14.17 -32.91
CA SER A 136 18.32 -14.11 -33.25
C SER A 136 19.01 -15.45 -32.96
N VAL A 137 20.19 -15.67 -33.55
CA VAL A 137 21.04 -16.85 -33.29
C VAL A 137 21.38 -17.01 -31.80
N LEU A 138 21.51 -15.90 -31.06
CA LEU A 138 21.73 -15.92 -29.61
C LEU A 138 20.48 -16.38 -28.86
N ASN A 139 19.29 -15.94 -29.27
CA ASN A 139 18.03 -16.33 -28.63
C ASN A 139 17.79 -17.83 -28.83
N VAL A 140 18.01 -18.38 -30.04
CA VAL A 140 17.87 -19.81 -30.29
C VAL A 140 18.91 -20.62 -29.49
N PHE A 141 20.14 -20.12 -29.32
CA PHE A 141 21.19 -20.76 -28.52
C PHE A 141 20.81 -20.89 -27.03
N GLU A 142 20.29 -19.81 -26.43
CA GLU A 142 19.86 -19.82 -25.01
C GLU A 142 18.56 -20.60 -24.81
N ASN A 143 17.58 -20.44 -25.70
CA ASN A 143 16.28 -21.12 -25.61
C ASN A 143 16.39 -22.65 -25.78
N LEU A 144 17.40 -23.13 -26.51
CA LEU A 144 17.74 -24.57 -26.58
C LEU A 144 18.69 -25.01 -25.45
N HIS A 145 18.75 -24.25 -24.35
CA HIS A 145 19.53 -24.50 -23.14
C HIS A 145 21.01 -24.82 -23.40
N ARG A 146 21.60 -24.16 -24.41
CA ARG A 146 22.99 -24.33 -24.86
C ARG A 146 23.36 -25.76 -25.30
N ARG A 147 22.38 -26.62 -25.62
CA ARG A 147 22.59 -28.02 -26.06
C ARG A 147 23.24 -28.15 -27.45
N ILE A 148 23.28 -27.07 -28.23
CA ILE A 148 23.94 -26.99 -29.55
C ILE A 148 24.96 -25.86 -29.50
N GLY A 149 26.21 -26.12 -29.89
CA GLY A 149 27.27 -25.10 -29.88
C GLY A 149 26.98 -23.95 -30.86
N LYS A 150 27.18 -22.69 -30.44
CA LYS A 150 26.78 -21.48 -31.18
C LYS A 150 27.27 -21.43 -32.65
N THR A 151 28.47 -21.91 -32.92
CA THR A 151 29.06 -21.98 -34.29
C THR A 151 28.51 -23.12 -35.13
N MET A 152 28.00 -24.19 -34.52
CA MET A 152 27.25 -25.26 -35.20
C MET A 152 25.80 -24.82 -35.46
N LEU A 153 25.18 -24.15 -34.49
CA LEU A 153 23.82 -23.60 -34.61
C LEU A 153 23.70 -22.61 -35.78
N GLN A 154 24.69 -21.73 -35.95
CA GLN A 154 24.77 -20.83 -37.13
C GLN A 154 24.65 -21.62 -38.44
N LYS A 155 25.52 -22.61 -38.64
CA LYS A 155 25.54 -23.46 -39.85
C LYS A 155 24.24 -24.23 -40.06
N ILE A 156 23.60 -24.68 -38.97
CA ILE A 156 22.31 -25.36 -39.02
C ILE A 156 21.20 -24.40 -39.48
N LEU A 157 21.15 -23.19 -38.91
CA LEU A 157 20.18 -22.17 -39.31
C LEU A 157 20.34 -21.78 -40.79
N ASP A 158 21.58 -21.60 -41.24
CA ASP A 158 21.86 -21.25 -42.64
C ASP A 158 21.48 -22.40 -43.60
N VAL A 159 21.76 -23.66 -43.26
CA VAL A 159 21.31 -24.84 -44.03
C VAL A 159 19.78 -24.98 -44.05
N LEU A 160 19.09 -24.64 -42.96
CA LEU A 160 17.62 -24.65 -42.91
C LEU A 160 16.99 -23.50 -43.73
N VAL A 161 17.72 -22.40 -43.97
CA VAL A 161 17.36 -21.35 -44.93
C VAL A 161 17.55 -21.84 -46.36
N ASP A 162 18.67 -22.50 -46.67
CA ASP A 162 18.91 -23.08 -48.00
C ASP A 162 17.88 -24.17 -48.36
N GLN A 163 17.40 -24.92 -47.38
CA GLN A 163 16.29 -25.88 -47.51
C GLN A 163 14.89 -25.22 -47.51
N GLY A 164 14.81 -23.91 -47.28
CA GLY A 164 13.56 -23.14 -47.21
C GLY A 164 12.60 -23.56 -46.11
N GLU A 165 13.05 -24.28 -45.08
CA GLU A 165 12.27 -24.59 -43.87
C GLU A 165 12.08 -23.35 -43.00
N ILE A 166 13.10 -22.50 -42.94
CA ILE A 166 13.07 -21.22 -42.23
C ILE A 166 13.48 -20.09 -43.18
N CYS A 167 13.11 -18.87 -42.83
CA CYS A 167 13.50 -17.66 -43.54
C CYS A 167 14.43 -16.83 -42.66
N VAL A 168 15.37 -16.10 -43.29
CA VAL A 168 16.24 -15.14 -42.60
C VAL A 168 15.99 -13.73 -43.13
N LYS A 169 16.02 -12.74 -42.24
CA LYS A 169 16.01 -11.32 -42.59
C LYS A 169 17.19 -10.61 -41.93
N THR A 170 17.96 -9.88 -42.73
CA THR A 170 19.12 -9.11 -42.32
C THR A 170 18.73 -7.67 -41.97
N TYR A 171 19.29 -7.17 -40.87
CA TYR A 171 19.19 -5.78 -40.41
C TYR A 171 20.58 -5.30 -40.02
N GLY A 172 21.29 -4.66 -40.96
CA GLY A 172 22.69 -4.27 -40.79
C GLY A 172 23.60 -5.48 -40.56
N LYS A 173 24.23 -5.56 -39.38
CA LYS A 173 25.08 -6.70 -38.97
C LYS A 173 24.30 -7.85 -38.31
N SER A 174 23.00 -7.72 -38.09
CA SER A 174 22.18 -8.69 -37.37
C SER A 174 21.32 -9.54 -38.30
N GLN A 175 21.24 -10.85 -38.03
CA GLN A 175 20.35 -11.80 -38.70
C GLN A 175 19.24 -12.25 -37.75
N ILE A 176 18.00 -12.30 -38.26
CA ILE A 176 16.82 -12.80 -37.55
C ILE A 176 16.22 -13.94 -38.38
N TYR A 177 16.00 -15.09 -37.74
CA TYR A 177 15.49 -16.31 -38.35
C TYR A 177 14.07 -16.59 -37.84
N TYR A 178 13.19 -17.07 -38.71
CA TYR A 178 11.79 -17.40 -38.40
C TYR A 178 11.29 -18.55 -39.28
N TYR A 179 10.34 -19.37 -38.81
CA TYR A 179 9.80 -20.46 -39.62
C TYR A 179 9.11 -19.94 -40.88
N ASN A 180 9.20 -20.67 -41.99
CA ASN A 180 8.61 -20.26 -43.26
C ASN A 180 7.07 -20.35 -43.21
N GLN A 181 6.40 -19.20 -43.06
CA GLN A 181 4.94 -19.13 -42.92
C GLN A 181 4.19 -19.73 -44.12
N SER A 182 4.80 -19.71 -45.33
CA SER A 182 4.22 -20.32 -46.53
C SER A 182 4.23 -21.86 -46.51
N LYS A 183 4.88 -22.48 -45.51
CA LYS A 183 4.78 -23.93 -45.20
C LYS A 183 3.75 -24.26 -44.11
N LEU A 184 2.98 -23.27 -43.63
CA LEU A 184 1.80 -23.51 -42.78
C LEU A 184 0.55 -23.64 -43.67
N PRO A 185 -0.38 -24.57 -43.36
CA PRO A 185 -1.63 -24.66 -44.10
C PRO A 185 -2.49 -23.41 -43.85
N LEU A 186 -2.88 -22.72 -44.92
CA LEU A 186 -3.88 -21.66 -44.85
C LEU A 186 -5.26 -22.31 -44.62
N PRO A 187 -5.94 -22.08 -43.48
CA PRO A 187 -7.28 -22.63 -43.24
C PRO A 187 -8.31 -21.94 -44.14
N SER A 188 -9.32 -22.68 -44.60
CA SER A 188 -10.49 -22.09 -45.25
C SER A 188 -11.36 -21.36 -44.21
N GLY A 189 -12.21 -20.42 -44.67
CA GLY A 189 -13.13 -19.69 -43.79
C GLY A 189 -14.03 -20.62 -42.97
N ASP A 190 -14.52 -21.70 -43.57
CA ASP A 190 -15.34 -22.71 -42.89
C ASP A 190 -14.58 -23.46 -41.79
N LEU A 191 -13.26 -23.66 -41.99
CA LEU A 191 -12.41 -24.32 -41.00
C LEU A 191 -12.04 -23.36 -39.85
N LEU A 192 -11.83 -22.07 -40.15
CA LEU A 192 -11.66 -21.03 -39.13
C LEU A 192 -12.91 -20.93 -38.25
N ALA A 193 -14.08 -20.70 -38.83
CA ALA A 193 -15.34 -20.58 -38.08
C ALA A 193 -15.64 -21.82 -37.22
N LYS A 194 -15.28 -23.02 -37.71
CA LYS A 194 -15.38 -24.24 -36.93
C LYS A 194 -14.39 -24.30 -35.76
N VAL A 195 -13.13 -23.92 -35.97
CA VAL A 195 -12.11 -23.90 -34.90
C VAL A 195 -12.42 -22.81 -33.87
N GLU A 196 -12.93 -21.65 -34.29
CA GLU A 196 -13.39 -20.58 -33.41
C GLU A 196 -14.58 -21.03 -32.54
N SER A 197 -15.56 -21.71 -33.13
CA SER A 197 -16.68 -22.33 -32.39
C SER A 197 -16.21 -23.41 -31.39
N GLN A 198 -15.24 -24.25 -31.78
CA GLN A 198 -14.65 -25.23 -30.86
C GLN A 198 -13.83 -24.58 -29.74
N LEU A 199 -13.09 -23.49 -30.04
CA LEU A 199 -12.34 -22.73 -29.05
C LEU A 199 -13.27 -22.07 -28.03
N GLN A 200 -14.35 -21.44 -28.49
CA GLN A 200 -15.37 -20.86 -27.61
C GLN A 200 -15.95 -21.93 -26.67
N SER A 201 -16.38 -23.09 -27.20
CA SER A 201 -16.92 -24.18 -26.39
C SER A 201 -15.95 -24.68 -25.31
N VAL A 202 -14.64 -24.76 -25.61
CA VAL A 202 -13.62 -25.21 -24.65
C VAL A 202 -13.31 -24.12 -23.62
N VAL A 203 -13.34 -22.83 -24.01
CA VAL A 203 -13.18 -21.71 -23.07
C VAL A 203 -14.37 -21.63 -22.09
N GLU A 204 -15.59 -21.86 -22.57
CA GLU A 204 -16.79 -21.94 -21.73
C GLU A 204 -16.75 -23.14 -20.76
N GLU A 205 -16.28 -24.31 -21.21
CA GLU A 205 -16.09 -25.51 -20.37
C GLU A 205 -15.01 -25.29 -19.28
N VAL A 206 -13.85 -24.73 -19.65
CA VAL A 206 -12.77 -24.42 -18.70
C VAL A 206 -13.22 -23.39 -17.67
N GLY A 207 -13.90 -22.31 -18.07
CA GLY A 207 -14.44 -21.30 -17.15
C GLY A 207 -15.48 -21.86 -16.18
N GLY A 208 -16.25 -22.87 -16.59
CA GLY A 208 -17.13 -23.64 -15.71
C GLY A 208 -16.35 -24.43 -14.65
N LEU A 209 -15.36 -25.21 -15.08
CA LEU A 209 -14.54 -26.04 -14.19
C LEU A 209 -13.67 -25.22 -13.22
N GLU A 210 -13.13 -24.07 -13.63
CA GLU A 210 -12.41 -23.15 -12.75
C GLU A 210 -13.32 -22.54 -11.67
N LYS A 211 -14.60 -22.29 -11.99
CA LYS A 211 -15.60 -21.83 -11.03
C LYS A 211 -15.97 -22.93 -10.02
N GLU A 212 -16.20 -24.16 -10.47
CA GLU A 212 -16.46 -25.31 -9.59
C GLU A 212 -15.26 -25.59 -8.66
N LEU A 213 -14.03 -25.53 -9.18
CA LEU A 213 -12.81 -25.65 -8.39
C LEU A 213 -12.76 -24.59 -7.28
N LYS A 214 -12.97 -23.31 -7.61
CA LYS A 214 -12.93 -22.20 -6.67
C LYS A 214 -14.03 -22.27 -5.59
N GLU A 215 -15.22 -22.77 -5.95
CA GLU A 215 -16.29 -23.05 -4.99
C GLU A 215 -15.91 -24.20 -4.04
N HIS A 216 -15.34 -25.29 -4.56
CA HIS A 216 -14.85 -26.39 -3.74
C HIS A 216 -13.68 -26.00 -2.83
N GLU A 217 -12.71 -25.21 -3.31
CA GLU A 217 -11.61 -24.67 -2.50
C GLU A 217 -12.13 -23.74 -1.38
N THR A 218 -13.15 -22.93 -1.67
CA THR A 218 -13.78 -22.06 -0.66
C THR A 218 -14.48 -22.90 0.44
N VAL A 219 -15.18 -23.97 0.06
CA VAL A 219 -15.80 -24.90 1.01
C VAL A 219 -14.76 -25.67 1.81
N LEU A 220 -13.66 -26.11 1.19
CA LEU A 220 -12.55 -26.80 1.84
C LEU A 220 -11.84 -25.88 2.85
N GLY A 221 -11.57 -24.63 2.49
CA GLY A 221 -11.02 -23.61 3.38
C GLY A 221 -11.95 -23.32 4.56
N GLY A 222 -13.26 -23.20 4.29
CA GLY A 222 -14.30 -23.08 5.31
C GLY A 222 -14.26 -24.23 6.33
N LEU A 223 -14.26 -25.48 5.86
CA LEU A 223 -14.21 -26.68 6.71
C LEU A 223 -12.87 -26.84 7.47
N THR A 224 -11.74 -26.57 6.82
CA THR A 224 -10.40 -26.72 7.45
C THR A 224 -10.04 -25.58 8.41
N SER A 225 -10.74 -24.44 8.33
CA SER A 225 -10.63 -23.35 9.31
C SER A 225 -11.41 -23.59 10.61
N GLN A 226 -12.29 -24.59 10.64
CA GLN A 226 -13.10 -24.94 11.80
C GLN A 226 -12.43 -26.05 12.63
N MET A 227 -12.58 -25.99 13.95
CA MET A 227 -12.18 -27.09 14.83
C MET A 227 -13.05 -28.33 14.55
N SER A 228 -12.51 -29.54 14.72
CA SER A 228 -13.32 -30.74 14.61
C SER A 228 -14.35 -30.81 15.75
N ASP A 229 -15.49 -31.47 15.54
CA ASP A 229 -16.51 -31.63 16.57
C ASP A 229 -15.95 -32.25 17.86
N ALA A 230 -14.97 -33.16 17.75
CA ALA A 230 -14.29 -33.78 18.88
C ALA A 230 -13.40 -32.79 19.66
N ASP A 231 -12.70 -31.89 18.96
CA ASP A 231 -11.92 -30.81 19.60
C ASP A 231 -12.85 -29.75 20.21
N LEU A 232 -14.00 -29.50 19.59
CA LEU A 232 -15.03 -28.59 20.08
C LEU A 232 -15.68 -29.12 21.36
N GLU A 233 -16.04 -30.41 21.42
CA GLU A 233 -16.51 -31.08 22.65
C GLU A 233 -15.45 -31.03 23.76
N ALA A 234 -14.17 -31.26 23.44
CA ALA A 234 -13.08 -31.15 24.40
C ALA A 234 -12.91 -29.72 24.94
N ALA A 235 -13.01 -28.70 24.08
CA ALA A 235 -12.95 -27.29 24.47
C ALA A 235 -14.15 -26.86 25.31
N LEU A 236 -15.37 -27.27 24.93
CA LEU A 236 -16.60 -27.02 25.70
C LEU A 236 -16.53 -27.67 27.09
N LYS A 237 -16.01 -28.89 27.18
CA LYS A 237 -15.80 -29.56 28.47
C LYS A 237 -14.81 -28.78 29.35
N GLY A 238 -13.67 -28.35 28.81
CA GLY A 238 -12.69 -27.53 29.54
C GLY A 238 -13.27 -26.20 30.04
N GLN A 239 -14.01 -25.48 29.19
CA GLN A 239 -14.75 -24.27 29.54
C GLN A 239 -15.76 -24.52 30.68
N THR A 240 -16.47 -25.65 30.64
CA THR A 240 -17.45 -26.02 31.67
C THR A 240 -16.77 -26.33 33.01
N GLU A 241 -15.68 -27.09 33.00
CA GLU A 241 -14.87 -27.39 34.20
C GLU A 241 -14.26 -26.11 34.82
N GLU A 242 -13.82 -25.15 34.00
CA GLU A 242 -13.36 -23.84 34.49
C GLU A 242 -14.51 -22.99 35.07
N ALA A 243 -15.68 -22.95 34.41
CA ALA A 243 -16.85 -22.23 34.88
C ALA A 243 -17.35 -22.77 36.24
N ASP A 244 -17.36 -24.09 36.43
CA ASP A 244 -17.69 -24.72 37.71
C ASP A 244 -16.66 -24.37 38.80
N LEU A 245 -15.36 -24.39 38.47
CA LEU A 245 -14.27 -23.96 39.35
C LEU A 245 -14.41 -22.48 39.77
N LEU A 246 -14.82 -21.60 38.86
CA LEU A 246 -15.10 -20.19 39.15
C LEU A 246 -16.36 -20.03 40.00
N SER A 247 -17.41 -20.82 39.77
CA SER A 247 -18.62 -20.83 40.61
C SER A 247 -18.31 -21.29 42.04
N ALA A 248 -17.45 -22.29 42.20
CA ALA A 248 -16.99 -22.80 43.50
C ALA A 248 -16.15 -21.75 44.25
N LYS A 249 -15.23 -21.07 43.56
CA LYS A 249 -14.47 -19.94 44.12
C LYS A 249 -15.39 -18.79 44.55
N LEU A 250 -16.41 -18.44 43.77
CA LEU A 250 -17.42 -17.44 44.15
C LEU A 250 -18.19 -17.84 45.41
N LYS A 251 -18.61 -19.10 45.53
CA LYS A 251 -19.27 -19.64 46.73
C LYS A 251 -18.36 -19.58 47.97
N GLN A 252 -17.06 -19.85 47.83
CA GLN A 252 -16.09 -19.69 48.91
C GLN A 252 -15.89 -18.21 49.32
N VAL A 253 -15.77 -17.30 48.35
CA VAL A 253 -15.65 -15.85 48.63
C VAL A 253 -16.90 -15.31 49.33
N GLY A 254 -18.09 -15.79 48.97
CA GLY A 254 -19.35 -15.47 49.63
C GLY A 254 -19.52 -16.03 51.05
N ALA A 255 -18.68 -16.97 51.48
CA ALA A 255 -18.74 -17.58 52.81
C ALA A 255 -18.03 -16.76 53.91
N HIS A 256 -17.24 -15.74 53.55
CA HIS A 256 -16.66 -14.82 54.53
C HIS A 256 -17.70 -13.78 54.98
N ALA A 257 -17.86 -13.62 56.30
CA ALA A 257 -18.86 -12.74 56.93
C ALA A 257 -18.60 -11.21 56.77
N SER A 258 -17.77 -10.81 55.80
CA SER A 258 -17.50 -9.42 55.43
C SER A 258 -17.90 -9.23 53.98
N ALA A 259 -18.99 -8.50 53.74
CA ALA A 259 -19.53 -8.30 52.39
C ALA A 259 -18.46 -7.71 51.44
N PRO A 260 -18.38 -8.19 50.18
CA PRO A 260 -17.67 -7.47 49.14
C PRO A 260 -18.46 -6.21 48.78
N VAL A 261 -17.77 -5.08 48.66
CA VAL A 261 -18.38 -3.77 48.44
C VAL A 261 -17.46 -2.95 47.49
N ASP A 262 -17.85 -1.81 46.89
CA ASP A 262 -17.19 -1.14 45.70
C ASP A 262 -15.81 -0.41 45.89
N PRO A 263 -14.86 -0.33 44.91
CA PRO A 263 -13.52 0.22 45.16
C PRO A 263 -13.45 1.73 45.32
N SER A 264 -14.19 2.47 44.48
CA SER A 264 -14.26 3.94 44.53
C SER A 264 -14.62 4.40 45.94
N LEU A 265 -15.50 3.65 46.61
CA LEU A 265 -15.96 4.00 47.93
C LEU A 265 -15.07 3.64 49.11
N LYS A 266 -14.11 2.70 48.99
CA LYS A 266 -13.16 2.50 50.10
C LYS A 266 -12.25 3.72 50.21
N ALA A 267 -11.78 4.22 49.07
CA ALA A 267 -11.11 5.51 49.00
C ALA A 267 -12.01 6.64 49.52
N GLY A 268 -13.28 6.69 49.11
CA GLY A 268 -14.27 7.68 49.61
C GLY A 268 -14.46 7.68 51.13
N LEU A 269 -14.69 6.51 51.74
CA LEU A 269 -14.86 6.37 53.19
C LEU A 269 -13.56 6.67 53.94
N THR A 270 -12.42 6.13 53.49
CA THR A 270 -11.11 6.37 54.11
C THR A 270 -10.73 7.85 54.06
N LYS A 271 -10.94 8.54 52.93
CA LYS A 271 -10.71 9.99 52.78
C LYS A 271 -11.62 10.82 53.69
N SER A 272 -12.88 10.40 53.86
CA SER A 272 -13.83 11.03 54.78
C SER A 272 -13.43 10.85 56.24
N PHE A 273 -13.07 9.63 56.64
CA PHE A 273 -12.58 9.30 57.98
C PHE A 273 -11.30 10.07 58.32
N GLN A 274 -10.31 10.09 57.41
CA GLN A 274 -9.08 10.88 57.57
C GLN A 274 -9.37 12.38 57.75
N LYS A 275 -10.29 12.95 56.97
CA LYS A 275 -10.71 14.35 57.09
C LYS A 275 -11.32 14.63 58.47
N TYR A 276 -12.36 13.90 58.86
CA TYR A 276 -13.07 14.17 60.12
C TYR A 276 -12.21 13.90 61.35
N ARG A 277 -11.41 12.82 61.35
CA ARG A 277 -10.46 12.50 62.43
C ARG A 277 -9.33 13.53 62.51
N GLY A 278 -8.89 14.09 61.39
CA GLY A 278 -7.94 15.21 61.36
C GLY A 278 -8.52 16.49 61.97
N GLU A 279 -9.76 16.84 61.62
CA GLU A 279 -10.44 18.03 62.17
C GLU A 279 -10.78 17.90 63.67
N TRP A 280 -11.20 16.72 64.13
CA TRP A 280 -11.43 16.44 65.56
C TRP A 280 -10.17 16.66 66.39
N VAL A 281 -9.04 16.08 65.98
CA VAL A 281 -7.75 16.24 66.71
C VAL A 281 -7.28 17.70 66.74
N LYS A 282 -7.43 18.45 65.62
CA LYS A 282 -7.14 19.90 65.60
C LYS A 282 -8.02 20.67 66.56
N ARG A 283 -9.33 20.42 66.55
CA ARG A 283 -10.31 21.16 67.38
C ARG A 283 -10.13 20.87 68.86
N LYS A 284 -9.93 19.60 69.25
CA LYS A 284 -9.60 19.25 70.64
C LYS A 284 -8.34 19.99 71.09
N ARG A 285 -7.30 20.05 70.26
CA ARG A 285 -6.08 20.81 70.57
C ARG A 285 -6.38 22.29 70.81
N ILE A 286 -7.02 22.98 69.86
CA ILE A 286 -7.31 24.42 69.97
C ILE A 286 -8.15 24.75 71.22
N VAL A 287 -9.14 23.92 71.55
CA VAL A 287 -9.97 24.13 72.76
C VAL A 287 -9.17 23.90 74.03
N MET A 288 -8.34 22.85 74.10
CA MET A 288 -7.52 22.57 75.29
C MET A 288 -6.41 23.61 75.48
N ASP A 289 -5.74 24.04 74.40
CA ASP A 289 -4.73 25.10 74.42
C ASP A 289 -5.32 26.45 74.90
N ALA A 290 -6.62 26.72 74.63
CA ALA A 290 -7.33 27.90 75.12
C ALA A 290 -7.80 27.74 76.58
N VAL A 291 -8.27 26.56 76.98
CA VAL A 291 -8.60 26.23 78.38
C VAL A 291 -7.36 26.34 79.28
N ASP A 292 -6.18 25.98 78.79
CA ASP A 292 -4.92 26.15 79.53
C ASP A 292 -4.59 27.62 79.80
N GLN A 293 -4.70 28.49 78.78
CA GLN A 293 -4.50 29.94 78.95
C GLN A 293 -5.50 30.56 79.93
N ILE A 294 -6.75 30.08 79.95
CA ILE A 294 -7.77 30.49 80.93
C ILE A 294 -7.42 29.96 82.33
N ALA A 295 -6.92 28.72 82.45
CA ALA A 295 -6.52 28.13 83.72
C ALA A 295 -5.32 28.86 84.36
N GLU A 296 -4.31 29.20 83.56
CA GLU A 296 -3.18 30.05 83.97
C GLU A 296 -3.67 31.44 84.39
N GLY A 297 -4.49 32.11 83.57
CA GLY A 297 -5.04 33.44 83.86
C GLY A 297 -6.04 33.51 85.02
N MET A 298 -6.53 32.37 85.52
CA MET A 298 -7.43 32.27 86.68
C MET A 298 -6.78 31.64 87.91
N GLU A 299 -5.48 31.30 87.86
CA GLU A 299 -4.75 30.54 88.90
C GLU A 299 -5.45 29.23 89.33
N LYS A 300 -6.14 28.56 88.39
CA LYS A 300 -6.90 27.32 88.62
C LYS A 300 -6.32 26.14 87.85
N LYS A 301 -6.67 24.91 88.23
CA LYS A 301 -6.26 23.73 87.45
C LYS A 301 -7.19 23.59 86.25
N ARG A 302 -6.63 23.14 85.12
CA ARG A 302 -7.36 22.80 83.87
C ARG A 302 -8.70 22.10 84.12
N LYS A 303 -8.74 21.12 85.03
CA LYS A 303 -9.95 20.36 85.36
C LYS A 303 -11.07 21.27 85.91
N ASP A 304 -10.72 22.14 86.86
CA ASP A 304 -11.65 23.03 87.55
C ASP A 304 -12.24 24.07 86.56
N VAL A 305 -11.47 24.46 85.54
CA VAL A 305 -11.91 25.35 84.45
C VAL A 305 -12.84 24.62 83.46
N LEU A 306 -12.52 23.37 83.08
CA LEU A 306 -13.42 22.56 82.23
C LEU A 306 -14.80 22.39 82.88
N GLU A 307 -14.82 22.15 84.20
CA GLU A 307 -16.05 22.02 84.99
C GLU A 307 -16.82 23.36 85.08
N LEU A 308 -16.12 24.48 85.35
CA LEU A 308 -16.70 25.84 85.36
C LEU A 308 -17.26 26.29 84.00
N CYS A 309 -16.63 25.87 82.89
CA CYS A 309 -17.06 26.20 81.54
C CYS A 309 -18.07 25.19 80.95
N GLY A 310 -18.42 24.12 81.67
CA GLY A 310 -19.34 23.08 81.19
C GLY A 310 -18.81 22.29 79.99
N VAL A 311 -17.49 22.14 79.85
CA VAL A 311 -16.85 21.51 78.69
C VAL A 311 -16.66 20.02 78.93
N GLU A 312 -17.51 19.21 78.31
CA GLU A 312 -17.33 17.75 78.23
C GLU A 312 -16.06 17.39 77.45
N THR A 313 -15.30 16.41 77.94
CA THR A 313 -14.13 15.86 77.26
C THR A 313 -14.49 14.56 76.52
N ASP A 314 -13.72 14.19 75.49
CA ASP A 314 -13.83 12.90 74.78
C ASP A 314 -14.04 11.71 75.75
N GLU A 315 -13.27 11.72 76.84
CA GLU A 315 -13.22 10.67 77.85
C GLU A 315 -14.50 10.62 78.69
N SER A 316 -15.14 11.78 78.95
CA SER A 316 -16.43 11.87 79.65
C SER A 316 -17.63 11.41 78.78
N VAL A 317 -17.54 11.55 77.45
CA VAL A 317 -18.52 10.97 76.50
C VAL A 317 -18.16 9.53 76.09
N GLY A 318 -17.26 8.87 76.82
CA GLY A 318 -16.95 7.44 76.70
C GLY A 318 -15.88 7.07 75.66
N VAL A 319 -15.27 8.04 74.97
CA VAL A 319 -14.18 7.78 74.02
C VAL A 319 -12.86 7.61 74.78
N LYS A 320 -12.41 6.35 74.93
CA LYS A 320 -11.19 6.00 75.68
C LYS A 320 -9.89 6.31 74.93
N GLU A 321 -9.89 6.21 73.60
CA GLU A 321 -8.75 6.55 72.73
C GLU A 321 -9.25 7.08 71.38
N VAL A 322 -8.51 8.02 70.77
CA VAL A 322 -8.78 8.47 69.39
C VAL A 322 -8.27 7.39 68.42
N PRO A 323 -9.12 6.81 67.55
CA PRO A 323 -8.75 5.65 66.73
C PRO A 323 -7.42 5.79 65.97
N PHE A 324 -6.57 4.77 66.09
CA PHE A 324 -5.21 4.74 65.55
C PHE A 324 -5.15 4.56 64.03
N HIS A 325 -4.06 5.05 63.42
CA HIS A 325 -3.80 4.82 61.99
C HIS A 325 -3.42 3.35 61.75
N MET A 326 -4.08 2.71 60.79
CA MET A 326 -4.05 1.27 60.52
C MET A 326 -2.72 0.77 59.90
N ARG A 327 -1.60 0.89 60.63
CA ARG A 327 -0.23 0.58 60.15
C ARG A 327 0.55 -0.49 60.95
N ARG A 328 -0.01 -1.05 62.04
CA ARG A 328 0.68 -2.05 62.89
C ARG A 328 0.15 -3.50 62.80
N LEU A 329 -0.92 -3.76 62.04
CA LEU A 329 -1.50 -5.12 61.95
C LEU A 329 -0.73 -6.09 61.03
N SER A 330 0.27 -5.60 60.29
CA SER A 330 1.04 -6.40 59.31
C SER A 330 2.07 -7.37 59.91
N LEU A 331 2.40 -7.25 61.20
CA LEU A 331 3.52 -7.99 61.82
C LEU A 331 3.19 -9.41 62.30
N VAL A 332 1.90 -9.75 62.47
CA VAL A 332 1.49 -11.08 62.99
C VAL A 332 1.14 -12.08 61.88
N VAL A 333 0.70 -11.59 60.70
CA VAL A 333 0.38 -12.45 59.54
C VAL A 333 1.64 -12.96 58.82
N ALA A 334 2.77 -12.26 58.96
CA ALA A 334 4.02 -12.57 58.28
C ALA A 334 4.62 -13.95 58.62
N LEU A 335 4.26 -14.56 59.76
CA LEU A 335 4.86 -15.81 60.23
C LEU A 335 4.20 -17.09 59.69
N LEU A 336 3.06 -16.98 58.99
CA LEU A 336 2.28 -18.12 58.46
C LEU A 336 2.34 -18.28 56.93
N LEU A 337 3.11 -17.45 56.23
CA LEU A 337 3.31 -17.52 54.78
C LEU A 337 4.71 -18.01 54.37
N LEU A 338 5.42 -18.72 55.26
CA LEU A 338 6.66 -19.44 54.94
C LEU A 338 6.40 -20.78 54.21
N LEU A 339 5.69 -20.69 53.09
CA LEU A 339 5.74 -21.67 52.01
C LEU A 339 6.24 -20.91 50.77
N PRO A 340 7.37 -21.31 50.14
CA PRO A 340 7.89 -20.62 48.98
C PRO A 340 7.04 -20.93 47.74
N ILE A 341 5.95 -20.18 47.57
CA ILE A 341 5.43 -19.90 46.23
C ILE A 341 6.42 -18.91 45.63
N ALA A 342 7.25 -19.38 44.71
CA ALA A 342 8.07 -18.47 43.90
C ALA A 342 7.13 -17.66 43.00
N GLU A 343 6.82 -16.42 43.38
CA GLU A 343 6.16 -15.48 42.50
C GLU A 343 7.09 -15.19 41.32
N ALA A 344 6.80 -15.79 40.16
CA ALA A 344 7.49 -15.52 38.91
C ALA A 344 7.50 -14.00 38.69
N SER A 345 8.67 -13.40 38.81
CA SER A 345 8.85 -11.96 39.02
C SER A 345 9.02 -11.27 37.68
N CYS A 346 7.94 -11.32 36.89
CA CYS A 346 7.90 -10.73 35.56
C CYS A 346 8.10 -9.20 35.59
N PRO A 347 8.53 -8.63 34.44
CA PRO A 347 8.56 -7.19 34.21
C PRO A 347 7.24 -6.50 34.57
N GLY A 348 7.30 -5.28 35.09
CA GLY A 348 6.11 -4.45 35.27
C GLY A 348 6.20 -3.37 36.36
N PHE A 349 5.34 -2.36 36.25
CA PHE A 349 5.31 -1.24 37.19
C PHE A 349 4.66 -1.60 38.54
N ASN A 350 5.26 -1.11 39.63
CA ASN A 350 4.71 -1.16 40.99
C ASN A 350 4.23 -2.56 41.48
N ARG A 351 5.00 -3.62 41.15
CA ARG A 351 4.68 -5.04 41.42
C ARG A 351 3.46 -5.60 40.66
N THR A 352 3.09 -4.99 39.55
CA THR A 352 2.05 -5.51 38.64
C THR A 352 2.73 -6.27 37.51
N ASN A 353 2.81 -7.60 37.61
CA ASN A 353 3.38 -8.45 36.56
C ASN A 353 2.73 -8.14 35.20
N CYS A 354 3.56 -7.98 34.17
CA CYS A 354 3.16 -7.69 32.81
C CYS A 354 2.22 -6.47 32.69
N PHE A 355 2.45 -5.45 33.52
CA PHE A 355 1.61 -4.25 33.70
C PHE A 355 0.12 -4.53 34.06
N GLY A 356 -0.28 -5.78 34.29
CA GLY A 356 -1.69 -6.19 34.38
C GLY A 356 -2.34 -6.47 33.01
N HIS A 357 -1.55 -6.56 31.95
CA HIS A 357 -1.93 -6.74 30.55
C HIS A 357 -1.24 -7.97 29.91
N GLY A 358 -0.85 -8.95 30.73
CA GLY A 358 -0.29 -10.22 30.27
C GLY A 358 -0.18 -11.26 31.39
N THR A 359 0.18 -12.49 31.02
CA THR A 359 0.53 -13.58 31.94
C THR A 359 2.05 -13.78 32.00
N CYS A 360 2.54 -14.23 33.15
CA CYS A 360 3.98 -14.45 33.36
C CYS A 360 4.36 -15.89 33.04
N THR A 361 5.38 -16.10 32.21
CA THR A 361 5.91 -17.43 31.87
C THR A 361 6.89 -17.94 32.94
N ALA A 362 7.21 -19.24 32.90
CA ALA A 362 8.17 -19.86 33.80
C ALA A 362 9.60 -19.29 33.69
N ILE A 363 9.93 -18.61 32.59
CA ILE A 363 11.20 -17.91 32.35
C ILE A 363 11.10 -16.40 32.61
N ASN A 364 10.09 -15.93 33.36
CA ASN A 364 9.85 -14.52 33.69
C ASN A 364 9.70 -13.59 32.47
N GLN A 365 9.22 -14.11 31.32
CA GLN A 365 8.78 -13.30 30.18
C GLN A 365 7.26 -13.05 30.26
N CYS A 366 6.77 -12.02 29.57
CA CYS A 366 5.35 -11.66 29.56
C CYS A 366 4.66 -12.06 28.25
N THR A 367 3.59 -12.85 28.34
CA THR A 367 2.67 -13.12 27.23
C THR A 367 1.51 -12.14 27.30
N CYS A 368 1.48 -11.16 26.39
CA CYS A 368 0.51 -10.06 26.45
C CYS A 368 -0.90 -10.46 26.02
N THR A 369 -1.91 -9.78 26.57
CA THR A 369 -3.29 -9.88 26.10
C THR A 369 -3.51 -9.05 24.83
N ALA A 370 -4.56 -9.35 24.08
CA ALA A 370 -4.85 -8.69 22.81
C ALA A 370 -4.91 -7.15 22.96
N GLY A 371 -4.23 -6.44 22.05
CA GLY A 371 -4.08 -4.97 22.09
C GLY A 371 -2.91 -4.45 22.93
N TRP A 372 -2.05 -5.34 23.46
CA TRP A 372 -0.83 -4.99 24.21
C TRP A 372 0.40 -5.76 23.68
N THR A 373 1.58 -5.17 23.86
CA THR A 373 2.87 -5.68 23.37
C THR A 373 4.06 -5.08 24.18
N GLY A 374 5.28 -5.48 23.83
CA GLY A 374 6.51 -5.14 24.57
C GLY A 374 6.83 -6.16 25.67
N ALA A 375 8.08 -6.18 26.14
CA ALA A 375 8.58 -7.20 27.08
C ALA A 375 7.88 -7.20 28.46
N ASP A 376 7.14 -6.15 28.77
CA ASP A 376 6.37 -5.94 29.99
C ASP A 376 4.86 -5.72 29.75
N CYS A 377 4.39 -5.83 28.50
CA CYS A 377 3.03 -5.50 28.07
C CYS A 377 2.59 -4.06 28.39
N GLY A 378 3.53 -3.13 28.58
CA GLY A 378 3.25 -1.71 28.82
C GLY A 378 2.92 -0.90 27.57
N LEU A 379 3.12 -1.45 26.37
CA LEU A 379 2.92 -0.78 25.08
C LEU A 379 1.66 -1.28 24.36
N ARG A 380 1.03 -0.43 23.55
CA ARG A 380 -0.07 -0.84 22.66
C ARG A 380 0.45 -1.53 21.40
N ALA A 381 -0.26 -2.59 21.00
CA ALA A 381 -0.18 -3.13 19.66
C ALA A 381 -1.13 -2.33 18.76
N CYS A 382 -0.65 -1.85 17.61
CA CYS A 382 -1.51 -1.24 16.60
C CYS A 382 -2.09 -2.31 15.67
N PRO A 383 -3.19 -2.03 14.98
CA PRO A 383 -3.79 -2.97 14.04
C PRO A 383 -2.85 -3.29 12.86
N THR A 384 -2.96 -4.52 12.36
CA THR A 384 -2.18 -5.05 11.25
C THR A 384 -3.08 -5.34 10.06
N ALA A 385 -2.58 -5.12 8.84
CA ALA A 385 -3.22 -5.52 7.60
C ALA A 385 -2.15 -5.76 6.52
N LEU A 386 -2.53 -6.25 5.34
CA LEU A 386 -1.55 -6.56 4.28
C LEU A 386 -0.78 -5.30 3.86
N PRO A 387 0.54 -5.37 3.65
CA PRO A 387 1.35 -4.20 3.36
C PRO A 387 0.99 -3.54 2.03
N TRP A 388 1.14 -2.23 1.93
CA TRP A 388 1.18 -1.52 0.65
C TRP A 388 2.46 -1.87 -0.11
N VAL A 389 3.59 -1.79 0.59
CA VAL A 389 4.92 -2.14 0.11
C VAL A 389 5.64 -2.97 1.16
N ASP A 390 6.37 -3.98 0.73
CA ASP A 390 7.24 -4.83 1.56
C ASP A 390 8.37 -5.38 0.67
N VAL A 391 9.35 -6.07 1.23
CA VAL A 391 10.34 -6.80 0.45
C VAL A 391 9.70 -8.10 -0.07
N PRO A 392 9.71 -8.38 -1.38
CA PRO A 392 9.18 -9.64 -1.91
C PRO A 392 9.83 -10.86 -1.27
N SER A 393 9.00 -11.81 -0.83
CA SER A 393 9.43 -12.99 -0.07
C SER A 393 9.63 -14.22 -0.96
N ALA A 394 8.93 -14.28 -2.09
CA ALA A 394 9.10 -15.27 -3.15
C ALA A 394 8.75 -14.64 -4.52
N THR A 395 8.92 -15.39 -5.61
CA THR A 395 8.54 -14.96 -6.96
C THR A 395 7.13 -14.38 -7.00
N ASP A 396 7.01 -13.16 -7.51
CA ASP A 396 5.75 -12.42 -7.66
C ASP A 396 4.91 -12.32 -6.36
N THR A 397 5.53 -12.51 -5.18
CA THR A 397 4.87 -12.68 -3.88
C THR A 397 5.40 -11.68 -2.84
N VAL A 398 4.55 -10.72 -2.44
CA VAL A 398 4.94 -9.65 -1.48
C VAL A 398 3.88 -9.28 -0.42
N ARG A 399 2.60 -9.62 -0.62
CA ARG A 399 1.49 -9.23 0.30
C ARG A 399 0.87 -10.42 1.04
N THR A 400 1.71 -11.28 1.60
CA THR A 400 1.29 -12.52 2.30
C THR A 400 1.28 -12.43 3.83
N ILE A 401 2.03 -11.50 4.41
CA ILE A 401 2.13 -11.32 5.87
C ILE A 401 1.60 -9.93 6.23
N ALA A 402 0.67 -9.86 7.18
CA ALA A 402 0.16 -8.58 7.66
C ALA A 402 1.25 -7.78 8.38
N ARG A 403 1.33 -6.48 8.11
CA ARG A 403 2.24 -5.52 8.77
C ARG A 403 1.44 -4.54 9.60
N GLU A 404 2.05 -4.08 10.69
CA GLU A 404 1.51 -3.00 11.51
C GLU A 404 1.36 -1.73 10.65
N CYS A 405 0.20 -1.09 10.74
CA CYS A 405 -0.13 0.10 9.92
C CYS A 405 0.07 -0.11 8.39
N SER A 406 -0.10 -1.34 7.88
CA SER A 406 0.07 -1.73 6.47
C SER A 406 1.39 -1.30 5.83
N ASN A 407 2.43 -1.07 6.63
CA ASN A 407 3.67 -0.42 6.19
C ASN A 407 3.41 0.89 5.41
N MET A 408 2.46 1.71 5.88
CA MET A 408 2.06 3.00 5.30
C MET A 408 1.65 4.03 6.39
N GLY A 409 2.19 3.87 7.59
CA GLY A 409 1.96 4.71 8.75
C GLY A 409 2.83 4.28 9.94
N LYS A 410 2.79 5.05 11.02
CA LYS A 410 3.49 4.76 12.29
C LYS A 410 2.50 4.37 13.39
N CYS A 411 2.93 3.47 14.26
CA CYS A 411 2.12 3.05 15.41
C CYS A 411 2.39 3.97 16.60
N ASP A 412 1.37 4.70 17.08
CA ASP A 412 1.44 5.32 18.41
C ASP A 412 1.28 4.23 19.48
N ARG A 413 2.39 3.89 20.13
CA ARG A 413 2.46 2.89 21.22
C ARG A 413 1.71 3.29 22.49
N ALA A 414 1.28 4.54 22.66
CA ALA A 414 0.48 4.97 23.80
C ALA A 414 -1.03 4.72 23.59
N THR A 415 -1.54 4.93 22.38
CA THR A 415 -2.97 4.78 22.04
C THR A 415 -3.31 3.45 21.38
N GLY A 416 -2.41 2.90 20.56
CA GLY A 416 -2.67 1.74 19.69
C GLY A 416 -3.28 2.10 18.33
N THR A 417 -3.21 3.37 17.92
CA THR A 417 -3.69 3.82 16.60
C THR A 417 -2.54 4.07 15.63
N CYS A 418 -2.81 3.91 14.34
CA CYS A 418 -1.87 4.19 13.27
C CYS A 418 -1.98 5.64 12.77
N ASP A 419 -0.89 6.40 12.88
CA ASP A 419 -0.70 7.67 12.19
C ASP A 419 -0.33 7.39 10.73
N CYS A 420 -1.34 7.39 9.86
CA CYS A 420 -1.19 7.09 8.44
C CYS A 420 -0.48 8.20 7.66
N LEU A 421 0.25 7.82 6.61
CA LEU A 421 0.76 8.78 5.63
C LEU A 421 -0.43 9.53 5.00
N PRO A 422 -0.49 10.88 5.02
CA PRO A 422 -1.67 11.60 4.55
C PRO A 422 -2.00 11.29 3.09
N GLY A 423 -3.26 10.91 2.83
CA GLY A 423 -3.70 10.28 1.57
C GLY A 423 -3.88 8.76 1.66
N PHE A 424 -3.53 8.15 2.80
CA PHE A 424 -3.90 6.80 3.20
C PHE A 424 -4.70 6.86 4.51
N GLU A 425 -5.60 5.91 4.69
CA GLU A 425 -6.53 5.85 5.81
C GLU A 425 -6.97 4.41 6.11
N GLY A 426 -7.81 4.28 7.13
CA GLY A 426 -8.21 3.00 7.69
C GLY A 426 -7.58 2.76 9.05
N LEU A 427 -7.97 1.68 9.72
CA LEU A 427 -7.48 1.40 11.07
C LEU A 427 -5.98 1.10 11.06
N ALA A 428 -5.52 0.41 10.02
CA ALA A 428 -4.13 0.06 9.77
C ALA A 428 -3.61 0.72 8.48
N CYS A 429 -4.13 1.88 8.07
CA CYS A 429 -3.72 2.57 6.83
C CYS A 429 -3.87 1.71 5.56
N GLU A 430 -4.80 0.75 5.58
CA GLU A 430 -4.90 -0.32 4.59
C GLU A 430 -5.39 0.13 3.20
N ARG A 431 -6.04 1.30 3.12
CA ARG A 431 -6.64 1.87 1.90
C ARG A 431 -6.14 3.29 1.62
N GLN A 432 -6.25 3.70 0.36
CA GLN A 432 -6.01 5.07 -0.10
C GLN A 432 -7.25 5.92 0.19
N SER A 433 -7.06 7.17 0.64
CA SER A 433 -8.13 8.16 0.71
C SER A 433 -8.42 8.71 -0.69
N CYS A 434 -9.70 8.83 -1.06
CA CYS A 434 -10.07 9.57 -2.26
C CYS A 434 -9.59 11.04 -2.20
N PRO A 435 -8.97 11.55 -3.26
CA PRO A 435 -8.35 12.88 -3.27
C PRO A 435 -9.39 13.97 -3.03
N ASN A 436 -9.08 14.91 -2.12
CA ASN A 436 -9.96 16.02 -1.73
C ASN A 436 -11.42 15.64 -1.42
N LYS A 437 -11.68 14.36 -1.06
CA LYS A 437 -13.03 13.78 -0.92
C LYS A 437 -13.90 14.01 -2.18
N CYS A 438 -13.30 13.87 -3.35
CA CYS A 438 -13.91 14.10 -4.66
C CYS A 438 -14.52 15.51 -4.81
N SER A 439 -13.95 16.50 -4.12
CA SER A 439 -14.36 17.92 -4.14
C SER A 439 -15.83 18.19 -3.78
N GLY A 440 -16.56 17.18 -3.27
CA GLY A 440 -18.02 17.23 -3.11
C GLY A 440 -18.81 17.12 -4.43
N HIS A 441 -18.17 16.65 -5.51
CA HIS A 441 -18.69 16.56 -6.88
C HIS A 441 -18.43 15.18 -7.52
N GLY A 442 -18.48 14.12 -6.71
CA GLY A 442 -18.34 12.75 -7.15
C GLY A 442 -18.38 11.73 -6.01
N LEU A 443 -18.53 10.46 -6.38
CA LEU A 443 -18.54 9.32 -5.48
C LEU A 443 -17.12 8.75 -5.30
N CYS A 444 -16.70 8.58 -4.05
CA CYS A 444 -15.48 7.85 -3.70
C CYS A 444 -15.76 6.34 -3.73
N LEU A 445 -15.13 5.61 -4.67
CA LEU A 445 -15.30 4.16 -4.83
C LEU A 445 -13.94 3.47 -4.82
N SER A 446 -13.88 2.23 -4.32
CA SER A 446 -12.76 1.32 -4.61
C SER A 446 -12.91 0.67 -5.98
N MET A 447 -11.83 0.09 -6.52
CA MET A 447 -11.85 -0.65 -7.78
C MET A 447 -12.95 -1.75 -7.79
N ALA A 448 -13.07 -2.53 -6.71
CA ALA A 448 -14.14 -3.52 -6.53
C ALA A 448 -15.55 -2.91 -6.53
N MET A 449 -15.75 -1.76 -5.87
CA MET A 449 -17.05 -1.08 -5.87
C MET A 449 -17.42 -0.54 -7.25
N SER A 450 -16.44 -0.03 -8.01
CA SER A 450 -16.66 0.37 -9.40
C SER A 450 -16.97 -0.81 -10.31
N ALA A 451 -16.33 -1.96 -10.10
CA ALA A 451 -16.61 -3.18 -10.85
C ALA A 451 -18.07 -3.64 -10.63
N ILE A 452 -18.51 -3.69 -9.36
CA ILE A 452 -19.90 -4.02 -8.98
C ILE A 452 -20.89 -3.03 -9.61
N ALA A 453 -20.59 -1.73 -9.61
CA ALA A 453 -21.44 -0.71 -10.22
C ALA A 453 -21.61 -0.89 -11.75
N ASN A 454 -20.61 -1.46 -12.42
CA ASN A 454 -20.63 -1.77 -13.85
C ASN A 454 -21.05 -3.22 -14.17
N GLY A 455 -21.43 -4.02 -13.16
CA GLY A 455 -21.87 -5.41 -13.35
C GLY A 455 -20.74 -6.42 -13.64
N VAL A 456 -19.49 -6.07 -13.33
CA VAL A 456 -18.28 -6.91 -13.53
C VAL A 456 -17.57 -7.20 -12.20
N THR A 457 -16.55 -8.06 -12.21
CA THR A 457 -15.77 -8.40 -11.00
C THR A 457 -14.37 -7.80 -11.03
N TYR A 458 -13.82 -7.49 -9.86
CA TYR A 458 -12.42 -7.16 -9.70
C TYR A 458 -11.94 -7.59 -8.32
N SER A 459 -10.97 -8.50 -8.28
CA SER A 459 -10.55 -9.26 -7.10
C SER A 459 -9.03 -9.27 -6.86
N ASN A 460 -8.28 -8.46 -7.60
CA ASN A 460 -6.84 -8.24 -7.43
C ASN A 460 -6.50 -7.66 -6.03
N TRP A 461 -5.22 -7.67 -5.65
CA TRP A 461 -4.77 -7.27 -4.30
C TRP A 461 -5.17 -5.82 -3.92
N ASP A 462 -5.29 -4.95 -4.91
CA ASP A 462 -5.63 -3.53 -4.78
C ASP A 462 -7.16 -3.25 -4.76
N ALA A 463 -8.00 -4.27 -5.00
CA ALA A 463 -9.44 -4.10 -5.28
C ALA A 463 -10.25 -3.35 -4.21
N ALA A 464 -9.90 -3.53 -2.94
CA ALA A 464 -10.49 -2.82 -1.80
C ALA A 464 -9.62 -1.66 -1.27
N ARG A 465 -8.42 -1.46 -1.84
CA ARG A 465 -7.34 -0.65 -1.29
C ARG A 465 -7.11 0.64 -2.07
N ILE A 466 -7.05 0.54 -3.40
CA ILE A 466 -7.06 1.72 -4.27
C ILE A 466 -8.49 2.26 -4.33
N GLN A 467 -8.62 3.56 -4.14
CA GLN A 467 -9.87 4.29 -4.22
C GLN A 467 -9.67 5.57 -5.04
N GLY A 468 -10.71 5.96 -5.77
CA GLY A 468 -10.72 7.17 -6.56
C GLY A 468 -12.13 7.69 -6.78
N CYS A 469 -12.22 8.77 -7.54
CA CYS A 469 -13.44 9.54 -7.70
C CYS A 469 -14.14 9.25 -9.02
N VAL A 470 -15.41 8.88 -8.95
CA VAL A 470 -16.33 8.86 -10.10
C VAL A 470 -17.13 10.15 -10.05
N CYS A 471 -16.83 11.08 -10.95
CA CYS A 471 -17.36 12.44 -10.90
C CYS A 471 -18.83 12.55 -11.32
N ASP A 472 -19.52 13.51 -10.72
CA ASP A 472 -20.89 13.89 -11.07
C ASP A 472 -20.95 14.47 -12.49
N ALA A 473 -22.12 14.40 -13.13
CA ALA A 473 -22.33 14.92 -14.48
C ALA A 473 -21.95 16.41 -14.59
N GLY A 474 -20.97 16.72 -15.44
CA GLY A 474 -20.42 18.07 -15.61
C GLY A 474 -19.09 18.32 -14.87
N TYR A 475 -18.61 17.37 -14.06
CA TYR A 475 -17.30 17.40 -13.40
C TYR A 475 -16.36 16.33 -13.95
N THR A 476 -15.05 16.54 -13.76
CA THR A 476 -13.98 15.68 -14.29
C THR A 476 -12.65 15.92 -13.55
N GLY A 477 -11.59 15.21 -13.94
CA GLY A 477 -10.28 15.23 -13.29
C GLY A 477 -10.20 14.32 -12.07
N TYR A 478 -8.96 14.10 -11.60
CA TYR A 478 -8.62 13.13 -10.54
C TYR A 478 -9.46 13.23 -9.25
N ASP A 479 -9.84 14.44 -8.86
CA ASP A 479 -10.56 14.74 -7.63
C ASP A 479 -11.90 15.44 -7.86
N CYS A 480 -12.41 15.44 -9.10
CA CYS A 480 -13.63 16.12 -9.53
C CYS A 480 -13.66 17.65 -9.30
N SER A 481 -12.49 18.29 -9.12
CA SER A 481 -12.38 19.76 -9.05
C SER A 481 -12.53 20.45 -10.40
N LEU A 482 -12.28 19.74 -11.51
CA LEU A 482 -12.42 20.28 -12.86
C LEU A 482 -13.84 20.09 -13.39
N ARG A 483 -14.20 20.91 -14.38
CA ARG A 483 -15.50 20.94 -15.04
C ARG A 483 -15.39 20.59 -16.51
N THR A 484 -16.32 19.76 -16.96
CA THR A 484 -16.44 19.33 -18.35
C THR A 484 -17.05 20.47 -19.17
N CYS A 485 -16.29 21.06 -20.09
CA CYS A 485 -16.82 22.03 -21.05
C CYS A 485 -17.85 21.40 -22.00
N ALA A 486 -18.75 22.22 -22.54
CA ALA A 486 -19.69 21.77 -23.57
C ALA A 486 -18.94 21.22 -24.80
N ALA A 487 -19.40 20.07 -25.27
CA ALA A 487 -19.02 19.52 -26.58
C ALA A 487 -20.13 19.83 -27.59
N GLY A 488 -19.73 20.10 -28.83
CA GLY A 488 -20.64 20.54 -29.88
C GLY A 488 -20.14 20.17 -31.28
N ARG A 489 -20.91 20.59 -32.27
CA ARG A 489 -20.68 20.30 -33.69
C ARG A 489 -19.87 21.42 -34.32
N ASP A 490 -18.76 21.09 -34.96
CA ASP A 490 -18.03 22.05 -35.79
C ASP A 490 -18.96 22.63 -36.88
N PRO A 491 -19.23 23.95 -36.90
CA PRO A 491 -20.12 24.58 -37.89
C PRO A 491 -19.66 24.43 -39.34
N PHE A 492 -18.38 24.13 -39.59
CA PHE A 492 -17.86 23.99 -40.97
C PHE A 492 -17.85 22.56 -41.50
N SER A 493 -17.98 21.55 -40.64
CA SER A 493 -18.19 20.17 -41.09
C SER A 493 -19.48 20.05 -41.93
N PRO A 494 -19.54 19.19 -42.96
CA PRO A 494 -20.77 18.84 -43.66
C PRO A 494 -21.76 18.09 -42.75
N ASN A 495 -23.06 18.25 -43.01
CA ASN A 495 -24.08 17.34 -42.49
C ASN A 495 -24.14 16.07 -43.35
N GLU A 496 -24.62 14.97 -42.76
CA GLU A 496 -24.99 13.78 -43.52
C GLU A 496 -26.20 14.12 -44.41
N VAL A 497 -26.11 13.80 -45.70
CA VAL A 497 -27.19 14.00 -46.67
C VAL A 497 -27.42 12.68 -47.39
N GLN A 498 -28.51 12.00 -47.09
CA GLN A 498 -28.99 10.86 -47.85
C GLN A 498 -30.01 11.33 -48.91
N ALA A 499 -30.25 10.52 -49.92
CA ALA A 499 -31.18 10.84 -51.00
C ALA A 499 -32.20 9.73 -51.21
N ILE A 500 -33.47 10.10 -51.41
CA ILE A 500 -34.57 9.21 -51.75
C ILE A 500 -34.97 9.57 -53.19
N SER A 501 -34.61 8.72 -54.14
CA SER A 501 -34.90 8.91 -55.56
C SER A 501 -36.11 8.07 -55.98
N CYS A 502 -37.19 8.75 -56.38
CA CYS A 502 -38.49 8.14 -56.69
C CYS A 502 -39.00 8.50 -58.09
N MET A 503 -39.38 7.50 -58.87
CA MET A 503 -40.10 7.64 -60.15
C MET A 503 -41.37 6.78 -60.13
N CYS A 504 -42.51 7.31 -60.57
CA CYS A 504 -43.76 6.55 -60.65
C CYS A 504 -43.88 5.80 -61.99
N SER A 505 -44.33 4.53 -61.93
CA SER A 505 -44.36 3.64 -63.09
C SER A 505 -45.49 3.94 -64.08
N ASP A 506 -46.52 4.67 -63.65
CA ASP A 506 -47.58 5.21 -64.50
C ASP A 506 -47.64 6.75 -64.33
N PRO A 507 -47.48 7.54 -65.42
CA PRO A 507 -47.56 9.00 -65.35
C PRO A 507 -48.91 9.57 -64.90
N SER A 508 -50.00 8.80 -65.01
CA SER A 508 -51.37 9.25 -64.74
C SER A 508 -51.75 9.23 -63.26
N THR A 509 -51.13 8.36 -62.45
CA THR A 509 -51.51 8.15 -61.04
C THR A 509 -50.31 7.89 -60.12
N CYS A 510 -49.51 8.94 -59.85
CA CYS A 510 -48.40 8.90 -58.88
C CYS A 510 -48.84 8.83 -57.39
N ALA A 511 -49.98 8.19 -57.11
CA ALA A 511 -50.72 8.27 -55.85
C ALA A 511 -50.53 7.07 -54.91
N TYR A 512 -49.61 6.15 -55.23
CA TYR A 512 -49.27 5.01 -54.38
C TYR A 512 -48.58 5.44 -53.06
N LEU A 513 -48.49 4.52 -52.11
CA LEU A 513 -47.89 4.74 -50.79
C LEU A 513 -46.54 4.03 -50.67
N PHE A 514 -45.62 4.64 -49.94
CA PHE A 514 -44.37 4.04 -49.48
C PHE A 514 -44.14 4.37 -48.00
N SER A 515 -43.22 3.66 -47.34
CA SER A 515 -42.69 4.04 -46.04
C SER A 515 -41.17 4.03 -46.06
N ILE A 516 -40.57 4.83 -45.19
CA ILE A 516 -39.13 4.83 -44.94
C ILE A 516 -38.89 4.13 -43.61
N SER A 517 -37.86 3.30 -43.54
CA SER A 517 -37.35 2.75 -42.29
C SER A 517 -35.95 3.27 -41.99
N TYR A 518 -35.70 3.50 -40.70
CA TYR A 518 -34.44 4.05 -40.18
C TYR A 518 -34.20 3.46 -38.79
N ALA A 519 -33.02 2.89 -38.55
CA ALA A 519 -32.62 2.30 -37.27
C ALA A 519 -33.66 1.32 -36.64
N GLY A 520 -34.43 0.61 -37.47
CA GLY A 520 -35.50 -0.32 -37.04
C GLY A 520 -36.87 0.32 -36.81
N GLN A 521 -36.98 1.65 -36.79
CA GLN A 521 -38.26 2.37 -36.83
C GLN A 521 -38.77 2.47 -38.28
N VAL A 522 -40.10 2.66 -38.44
CA VAL A 522 -40.77 2.78 -39.74
C VAL A 522 -41.73 3.95 -39.72
N SER A 523 -41.68 4.79 -40.75
CA SER A 523 -42.52 5.99 -40.87
C SER A 523 -44.01 5.65 -41.00
N SER A 524 -44.85 6.66 -40.82
CA SER A 524 -46.21 6.64 -41.40
C SER A 524 -46.14 6.43 -42.93
N MET A 525 -47.25 6.00 -43.53
CA MET A 525 -47.34 5.81 -44.99
C MET A 525 -47.34 7.16 -45.71
N ILE A 526 -46.35 7.38 -46.55
CA ILE A 526 -46.10 8.61 -47.31
C ILE A 526 -46.62 8.41 -48.74
N PRO A 527 -47.47 9.30 -49.29
CA PRO A 527 -47.88 9.24 -50.69
C PRO A 527 -46.77 9.75 -51.62
N GLY A 528 -46.70 9.23 -52.85
CA GLY A 528 -45.77 9.74 -53.87
C GLY A 528 -45.96 11.23 -54.21
N THR A 529 -47.17 11.75 -53.99
CA THR A 529 -47.54 13.17 -54.10
C THR A 529 -47.17 14.02 -52.88
N ALA A 530 -46.53 13.46 -51.85
CA ALA A 530 -46.11 14.20 -50.66
C ALA A 530 -45.17 15.36 -51.02
N THR A 531 -45.32 16.49 -50.34
CA THR A 531 -44.40 17.63 -50.42
C THR A 531 -43.15 17.39 -49.57
N ALA A 532 -42.10 18.20 -49.77
CA ALA A 532 -40.90 18.19 -48.93
C ALA A 532 -41.23 18.23 -47.43
N HIS A 533 -42.18 19.08 -47.01
CA HIS A 533 -42.60 19.21 -45.62
C HIS A 533 -43.36 17.99 -45.11
N MET A 534 -44.22 17.35 -45.93
CA MET A 534 -44.90 16.12 -45.52
C MET A 534 -43.93 14.94 -45.37
N LEU A 535 -42.91 14.84 -46.23
CA LEU A 535 -41.83 13.86 -46.05
C LEU A 535 -40.98 14.17 -44.82
N GLN A 536 -40.65 15.44 -44.57
CA GLN A 536 -39.91 15.88 -43.39
C GLN A 536 -40.63 15.47 -42.09
N VAL A 537 -41.91 15.82 -41.95
CA VAL A 537 -42.71 15.47 -40.77
C VAL A 537 -42.81 13.95 -40.57
N ALA A 538 -42.86 13.16 -41.64
CA ALA A 538 -42.86 11.70 -41.54
C ALA A 538 -41.50 11.15 -41.09
N LEU A 539 -40.39 11.76 -41.50
CA LEU A 539 -39.03 11.36 -41.10
C LEU A 539 -38.67 11.80 -39.68
N ASP A 540 -39.07 13.02 -39.28
CA ASP A 540 -38.86 13.56 -37.92
C ASP A 540 -39.54 12.71 -36.83
N THR A 541 -40.49 11.81 -37.17
CA THR A 541 -41.07 10.82 -36.24
C THR A 541 -40.23 9.55 -36.04
N ILE A 542 -39.20 9.32 -36.86
CA ILE A 542 -38.37 8.10 -36.81
C ILE A 542 -36.86 8.37 -36.70
N THR A 543 -36.41 9.61 -36.90
CA THR A 543 -35.01 10.00 -36.72
C THR A 543 -34.75 10.58 -35.31
N PRO A 544 -33.59 10.30 -34.68
CA PRO A 544 -33.25 10.81 -33.35
C PRO A 544 -32.86 12.30 -33.35
N VAL A 545 -32.79 12.92 -34.52
CA VAL A 545 -32.50 14.34 -34.75
C VAL A 545 -33.41 14.87 -35.87
N PRO A 546 -33.72 16.18 -35.89
CA PRO A 546 -34.53 16.78 -36.95
C PRO A 546 -33.86 16.68 -38.33
N VAL A 547 -34.60 16.32 -39.36
CA VAL A 547 -34.13 16.32 -40.75
C VAL A 547 -34.61 17.55 -41.51
N THR A 548 -33.82 18.04 -42.46
CA THR A 548 -34.25 19.03 -43.46
C THR A 548 -34.40 18.34 -44.81
N VAL A 549 -35.61 18.42 -45.40
CA VAL A 549 -35.91 17.80 -46.71
C VAL A 549 -35.96 18.85 -47.81
N THR A 550 -35.23 18.62 -48.89
CA THR A 550 -35.28 19.44 -50.12
C THR A 550 -35.57 18.57 -51.34
N LEU A 551 -36.29 19.10 -52.33
CA LEU A 551 -36.61 18.40 -53.57
C LEU A 551 -35.81 19.01 -54.73
N ASP A 552 -35.19 18.15 -55.53
CA ASP A 552 -34.43 18.56 -56.71
C ASP A 552 -35.33 19.26 -57.77
N SER A 553 -34.70 20.10 -58.59
CA SER A 553 -35.30 20.71 -59.80
C SER A 553 -36.57 21.55 -59.60
N GLY A 554 -36.89 21.95 -58.36
CA GLY A 554 -38.12 22.70 -58.05
C GLY A 554 -39.39 21.83 -58.06
N ALA A 555 -39.25 20.51 -57.92
CA ALA A 555 -40.38 19.61 -57.83
C ALA A 555 -41.23 19.87 -56.57
N THR A 556 -42.55 19.73 -56.71
CA THR A 556 -43.51 19.90 -55.61
C THR A 556 -43.87 18.60 -54.89
N SER A 557 -43.59 17.44 -55.51
CA SER A 557 -43.84 16.10 -54.98
C SER A 557 -42.57 15.24 -54.91
N VAL A 558 -42.50 14.33 -53.94
CA VAL A 558 -41.36 13.41 -53.73
C VAL A 558 -41.14 12.45 -54.91
N CYS A 559 -42.21 12.06 -55.60
CA CYS A 559 -42.17 11.21 -56.80
C CYS A 559 -42.71 11.96 -58.02
N SER A 560 -42.22 11.62 -59.22
CA SER A 560 -42.79 12.08 -60.50
C SER A 560 -42.60 11.06 -61.63
N ALA A 561 -43.30 11.27 -62.75
CA ALA A 561 -43.18 10.44 -63.95
C ALA A 561 -41.80 10.51 -64.64
N THR A 562 -40.96 11.49 -64.30
CA THR A 562 -39.59 11.66 -64.82
C THR A 562 -38.51 11.36 -63.77
N GLY A 563 -38.92 10.97 -62.56
CA GLY A 563 -38.04 10.85 -61.40
C GLY A 563 -37.81 12.19 -60.69
N VAL A 564 -37.93 12.16 -59.36
CA VAL A 564 -37.52 13.24 -58.45
C VAL A 564 -36.58 12.64 -57.40
N THR A 565 -35.68 13.47 -56.87
CA THR A 565 -34.86 13.13 -55.71
C THR A 565 -35.22 14.06 -54.56
N ALA A 566 -35.54 13.46 -53.40
CA ALA A 566 -35.63 14.15 -52.13
C ALA A 566 -34.32 13.99 -51.36
N ARG A 567 -33.65 15.10 -51.05
CA ARG A 567 -32.43 15.16 -50.25
C ARG A 567 -32.78 15.35 -48.78
N VAL A 568 -32.45 14.37 -47.96
CA VAL A 568 -32.68 14.33 -46.52
C VAL A 568 -31.38 14.66 -45.82
N THR A 569 -31.30 15.86 -45.25
CA THR A 569 -30.14 16.33 -44.47
C THR A 569 -30.39 16.07 -43.00
N PHE A 570 -29.51 15.32 -42.33
CA PHE A 570 -29.61 15.07 -40.89
C PHE A 570 -28.97 16.23 -40.14
N SER A 571 -29.79 17.03 -39.45
CA SER A 571 -29.32 18.19 -38.68
C SER A 571 -28.71 17.70 -37.36
N SER A 572 -27.68 18.38 -36.86
CA SER A 572 -27.12 18.14 -35.51
C SER A 572 -26.56 16.74 -35.23
N TYR A 573 -26.37 15.86 -36.24
CA TYR A 573 -25.82 14.52 -36.05
C TYR A 573 -24.28 14.50 -36.05
N PHE A 574 -23.72 13.51 -35.34
CA PHE A 574 -22.28 13.27 -35.21
C PHE A 574 -21.92 11.88 -35.76
N GLY A 575 -20.99 11.82 -36.72
CA GLY A 575 -20.63 10.60 -37.43
C GLY A 575 -21.63 10.22 -38.54
N ALA A 576 -21.44 9.05 -39.14
CA ALA A 576 -22.33 8.54 -40.19
C ALA A 576 -23.63 7.99 -39.59
N VAL A 577 -24.78 8.38 -40.15
CA VAL A 577 -26.09 7.80 -39.78
C VAL A 577 -26.31 6.44 -40.46
N PRO A 578 -27.13 5.54 -39.90
CA PRO A 578 -27.62 4.36 -40.61
C PRO A 578 -28.27 4.71 -41.96
N ALA A 579 -28.07 3.86 -42.98
CA ALA A 579 -28.78 4.02 -44.24
C ALA A 579 -30.29 3.88 -44.03
N MET A 580 -31.08 4.85 -44.52
CA MET A 580 -32.52 4.68 -44.66
C MET A 580 -32.80 3.57 -45.69
N ALA A 581 -33.84 2.78 -45.45
CA ALA A 581 -34.40 1.88 -46.45
C ALA A 581 -35.83 2.31 -46.79
N ALA A 582 -36.29 1.96 -47.99
CA ALA A 582 -37.62 2.33 -48.47
C ALA A 582 -38.42 1.09 -48.88
N ALA A 583 -39.67 1.00 -48.40
CA ALA A 583 -40.60 -0.06 -48.74
C ALA A 583 -41.81 0.55 -49.48
N SER A 584 -42.31 -0.12 -50.53
CA SER A 584 -43.48 0.34 -51.28
C SER A 584 -44.39 -0.83 -51.67
N SER A 585 -45.69 -0.56 -51.79
CA SER A 585 -46.71 -1.56 -52.12
C SER A 585 -46.91 -1.73 -53.64
N SER A 586 -45.84 -1.63 -54.43
CA SER A 586 -45.81 -1.45 -55.90
C SER A 586 -46.30 -0.08 -56.42
N GLY A 587 -45.94 0.24 -57.67
CA GLY A 587 -46.28 1.50 -58.36
C GLY A 587 -45.12 2.50 -58.53
N PHE A 588 -43.98 2.29 -57.86
CA PHE A 588 -42.79 3.14 -57.93
C PHE A 588 -41.52 2.36 -58.29
N THR A 589 -40.58 3.05 -58.96
CA THR A 589 -39.14 2.79 -58.86
C THR A 589 -38.59 3.69 -57.76
N LEU A 590 -38.34 3.13 -56.58
CA LEU A 590 -37.93 3.86 -55.38
C LEU A 590 -36.58 3.33 -54.90
N THR A 591 -35.61 4.23 -54.71
CA THR A 591 -34.22 3.90 -54.36
C THR A 591 -33.68 4.89 -53.35
N VAL A 592 -32.89 4.41 -52.37
CA VAL A 592 -32.19 5.28 -51.41
C VAL A 592 -30.70 5.24 -51.71
N GLN A 593 -30.07 6.41 -51.63
CA GLN A 593 -28.63 6.62 -51.79
C GLN A 593 -28.05 7.24 -50.51
N HIS A 594 -26.82 6.90 -50.17
CA HIS A 594 -26.10 7.38 -48.98
C HIS A 594 -24.58 7.31 -49.18
N GLY A 595 -23.79 7.84 -48.24
CA GLY A 595 -22.36 7.58 -48.16
C GLY A 595 -21.50 8.10 -49.33
N GLY A 596 -21.95 9.14 -50.04
CA GLY A 596 -21.23 9.72 -51.18
C GLY A 596 -21.74 9.28 -52.57
N THR A 597 -22.67 8.34 -52.63
CA THR A 597 -23.27 7.88 -53.91
C THR A 597 -24.15 8.96 -54.58
N PRO A 598 -24.06 9.15 -55.91
CA PRO A 598 -24.98 10.00 -56.68
C PRO A 598 -26.45 9.57 -56.59
N SER A 599 -27.39 10.51 -56.57
CA SER A 599 -28.82 10.20 -56.65
C SER A 599 -29.20 9.62 -58.02
N THR A 600 -30.12 8.65 -58.07
CA THR A 600 -30.50 7.97 -59.32
C THR A 600 -31.30 8.87 -60.28
N PHE A 601 -32.02 9.86 -59.75
CA PHE A 601 -32.81 10.82 -60.53
C PHE A 601 -32.41 12.27 -60.20
N GLY A 602 -33.17 13.23 -60.75
CA GLY A 602 -32.99 14.66 -60.48
C GLY A 602 -31.66 15.20 -60.99
N SER A 603 -30.95 15.93 -60.14
CA SER A 603 -29.65 16.55 -60.43
C SER A 603 -28.49 15.55 -60.53
N GLN A 604 -28.69 14.29 -60.10
CA GLN A 604 -27.63 13.29 -59.87
C GLN A 604 -26.47 13.78 -58.98
N ALA A 605 -26.67 14.81 -58.17
CA ALA A 605 -25.64 15.26 -57.25
C ALA A 605 -25.34 14.16 -56.20
N ALA A 606 -24.12 14.19 -55.65
CA ALA A 606 -23.72 13.24 -54.62
C ALA A 606 -24.59 13.36 -53.34
N THR A 607 -24.75 12.24 -52.64
CA THR A 607 -25.03 12.24 -51.20
C THR A 607 -23.78 12.66 -50.43
N VAL A 608 -23.91 13.01 -49.16
CA VAL A 608 -22.81 13.54 -48.35
C VAL A 608 -22.65 12.67 -47.11
N ALA A 609 -21.49 12.01 -46.98
CA ALA A 609 -21.12 11.32 -45.76
C ALA A 609 -20.64 12.34 -44.72
N ALA A 610 -21.18 12.31 -43.50
CA ALA A 610 -20.75 13.21 -42.42
C ALA A 610 -19.34 12.89 -41.92
N SER A 611 -18.49 13.92 -41.87
CA SER A 611 -17.23 13.93 -41.12
C SER A 611 -17.36 14.55 -39.72
N SER A 612 -18.54 15.08 -39.36
CA SER A 612 -18.80 15.77 -38.09
C SER A 612 -18.50 14.85 -36.90
N ARG A 613 -17.75 15.37 -35.92
CA ARG A 613 -17.54 14.74 -34.62
C ARG A 613 -18.03 15.67 -33.53
N SER A 614 -18.47 15.13 -32.40
CA SER A 614 -18.67 15.94 -31.20
C SER A 614 -17.29 16.29 -30.65
N LEU A 615 -16.99 17.58 -30.57
CA LEU A 615 -15.69 18.11 -30.14
C LEU A 615 -15.92 19.06 -28.96
N THR A 616 -15.04 18.99 -27.96
CA THR A 616 -15.00 20.00 -26.88
C THR A 616 -14.90 21.39 -27.51
N CYS A 617 -15.81 22.30 -27.14
CA CYS A 617 -15.90 23.63 -27.73
C CYS A 617 -15.99 23.63 -29.27
N SER A 618 -16.62 22.61 -29.86
CA SER A 618 -16.83 22.41 -31.30
C SER A 618 -15.57 22.42 -32.16
N GLY A 619 -14.37 22.34 -31.57
CA GLY A 619 -13.10 22.61 -32.26
C GLY A 619 -12.91 24.08 -32.65
N ARG A 620 -13.68 25.00 -32.06
CA ARG A 620 -13.73 26.45 -32.36
C ARG A 620 -13.50 27.35 -31.15
N GLY A 621 -13.09 26.77 -30.02
CA GLY A 621 -12.68 27.47 -28.81
C GLY A 621 -11.86 26.58 -27.90
N ASN A 622 -11.27 27.18 -26.86
CA ASN A 622 -10.46 26.46 -25.88
C ASN A 622 -11.26 26.31 -24.57
N CYS A 623 -11.20 25.13 -23.95
CA CYS A 623 -11.91 24.86 -22.71
C CYS A 623 -11.18 25.46 -21.50
N ASN A 624 -11.89 26.28 -20.71
CA ASN A 624 -11.49 26.60 -19.34
C ASN A 624 -12.06 25.52 -18.40
N PHE A 625 -11.24 24.51 -18.10
CA PHE A 625 -11.60 23.39 -17.23
C PHE A 625 -11.89 23.79 -15.77
N ALA A 626 -11.48 24.97 -15.29
CA ALA A 626 -11.88 25.44 -13.96
C ALA A 626 -13.33 25.99 -13.95
N ALA A 627 -13.77 26.58 -15.06
CA ALA A 627 -15.12 27.15 -15.20
C ALA A 627 -16.13 26.19 -15.85
N GLY A 628 -15.67 25.23 -16.66
CA GLY A 628 -16.51 24.45 -17.57
C GLY A 628 -17.00 25.26 -18.77
N GLN A 629 -16.28 26.32 -19.15
CA GLN A 629 -16.69 27.29 -20.15
C GLN A 629 -15.77 27.27 -21.37
N CYS A 630 -16.36 27.31 -22.56
CA CYS A 630 -15.62 27.44 -23.81
C CYS A 630 -15.29 28.90 -24.12
N ILE A 631 -14.00 29.20 -24.23
CA ILE A 631 -13.49 30.49 -24.72
C ILE A 631 -13.45 30.40 -26.25
N CYS A 632 -14.50 30.92 -26.90
CA CYS A 632 -14.63 30.85 -28.35
C CYS A 632 -13.61 31.72 -29.07
N ALA A 633 -13.08 31.23 -30.18
CA ALA A 633 -12.25 32.01 -31.07
C ALA A 633 -13.06 33.12 -31.77
N ALA A 634 -12.36 34.11 -32.33
CA ALA A 634 -12.99 35.22 -33.03
C ALA A 634 -14.01 34.75 -34.08
N TYR A 635 -15.17 35.42 -34.12
CA TYR A 635 -16.33 35.12 -34.97
C TYR A 635 -17.12 33.84 -34.63
N PHE A 636 -16.74 33.07 -33.61
CA PHE A 636 -17.52 31.93 -33.11
C PHE A 636 -18.26 32.27 -31.81
N SER A 637 -19.42 31.63 -31.59
CA SER A 637 -20.18 31.74 -30.34
C SER A 637 -21.04 30.51 -30.09
N SER A 638 -21.73 30.49 -28.95
CA SER A 638 -22.72 29.47 -28.55
C SER A 638 -23.70 29.09 -29.67
N GLY A 639 -23.86 27.79 -29.90
CA GLY A 639 -24.73 27.24 -30.94
C GLY A 639 -26.05 26.66 -30.44
N ASP A 640 -26.90 26.25 -31.38
CA ASP A 640 -28.07 25.38 -31.16
C ASP A 640 -27.78 23.90 -31.47
N GLY A 641 -26.57 23.58 -31.93
CA GLY A 641 -26.16 22.27 -32.46
C GLY A 641 -26.52 22.02 -33.93
N GLY A 642 -27.52 22.73 -34.47
CA GLY A 642 -27.93 22.72 -35.87
C GLY A 642 -27.08 23.63 -36.78
N GLY A 643 -26.30 24.53 -36.17
CA GLY A 643 -25.42 25.49 -36.86
C GLY A 643 -25.95 26.93 -36.82
N ASN A 644 -26.99 27.21 -36.04
CA ASN A 644 -27.47 28.55 -35.73
C ASN A 644 -26.97 29.00 -34.34
N VAL A 645 -27.16 30.27 -33.99
CA VAL A 645 -26.89 30.78 -32.64
C VAL A 645 -27.86 30.18 -31.64
N GLY A 646 -27.37 29.78 -30.47
CA GLY A 646 -28.20 29.12 -29.46
C GLY A 646 -27.58 29.11 -28.06
N PRO A 647 -28.19 28.39 -27.10
CA PRO A 647 -27.80 28.41 -25.69
C PRO A 647 -26.62 27.48 -25.35
N ASN A 648 -26.21 26.59 -26.24
CA ASN A 648 -25.13 25.64 -25.97
C ASN A 648 -23.82 26.42 -25.92
N ALA A 649 -23.12 26.44 -24.78
CA ALA A 649 -21.87 27.18 -24.61
C ALA A 649 -20.66 26.48 -25.28
N ASP A 650 -20.82 26.11 -26.55
CA ASP A 650 -20.04 25.11 -27.28
C ASP A 650 -19.23 25.68 -28.46
N CYS A 651 -19.31 26.99 -28.75
CA CYS A 651 -18.71 27.64 -29.92
C CYS A 651 -19.17 27.08 -31.29
N GLY A 652 -20.34 26.42 -31.33
CA GLY A 652 -20.89 25.74 -32.51
C GLY A 652 -21.53 26.65 -33.56
N TYR A 653 -21.61 27.97 -33.33
CA TYR A 653 -22.11 28.95 -34.31
C TYR A 653 -20.98 29.83 -34.88
N TYR A 654 -21.07 30.13 -36.17
CA TYR A 654 -20.17 31.08 -36.86
C TYR A 654 -20.95 32.34 -37.27
N ASN A 655 -20.56 33.49 -36.73
CA ASN A 655 -21.23 34.77 -36.95
C ASN A 655 -20.84 35.39 -38.31
N THR A 656 -21.59 35.02 -39.35
CA THR A 656 -21.41 35.48 -40.73
C THR A 656 -21.54 37.01 -40.91
N THR A 657 -22.24 37.71 -40.01
CA THR A 657 -22.43 39.17 -40.06
C THR A 657 -21.19 39.94 -39.59
N ALA A 658 -20.40 39.36 -38.67
CA ALA A 658 -19.17 39.96 -38.16
C ALA A 658 -17.89 39.40 -38.82
N ALA A 659 -18.00 38.26 -39.51
CA ALA A 659 -16.87 37.54 -40.09
C ALA A 659 -16.28 38.20 -41.35
N PRO A 660 -14.97 38.01 -41.63
CA PRO A 660 -14.38 38.36 -42.92
C PRO A 660 -14.93 37.49 -44.05
N ALA A 661 -15.07 38.07 -45.25
CA ALA A 661 -15.58 37.39 -46.46
C ALA A 661 -14.72 36.19 -46.94
N THR A 662 -13.55 35.96 -46.33
CA THR A 662 -12.75 34.74 -46.49
C THR A 662 -12.62 34.06 -45.13
N ARG A 663 -13.11 32.82 -45.02
CA ARG A 663 -12.87 31.96 -43.85
C ARG A 663 -11.36 31.72 -43.68
N ARG A 664 -10.93 31.54 -42.44
CA ARG A 664 -9.52 31.34 -42.04
C ARG A 664 -9.47 30.36 -40.88
N CYS A 665 -8.33 29.66 -40.72
CA CYS A 665 -8.07 28.90 -39.50
C CYS A 665 -7.90 29.85 -38.31
N LEU A 666 -8.03 29.30 -37.10
CA LEU A 666 -7.86 30.04 -35.85
C LEU A 666 -6.44 30.62 -35.75
N ALA A 667 -6.30 31.72 -35.02
CA ALA A 667 -5.04 32.33 -34.65
C ALA A 667 -4.94 32.40 -33.11
N GLY A 668 -3.72 32.34 -32.59
CA GLY A 668 -3.47 32.18 -31.15
C GLY A 668 -4.09 33.27 -30.28
N ILE A 669 -4.85 32.87 -29.25
CA ILE A 669 -5.53 33.81 -28.34
C ILE A 669 -4.54 34.34 -27.27
N TYR A 670 -3.65 35.25 -27.68
CA TYR A 670 -2.74 35.96 -26.77
C TYR A 670 -3.21 37.40 -26.50
N GLU A 671 -4.02 37.52 -25.45
CA GLU A 671 -4.47 38.73 -24.72
C GLU A 671 -5.11 39.91 -25.51
N ALA A 672 -5.94 40.67 -24.81
CA ALA A 672 -6.90 41.59 -25.41
C ALA A 672 -6.30 42.86 -26.06
N GLU A 673 -5.00 43.11 -25.90
CA GLU A 673 -4.33 44.33 -26.38
C GLU A 673 -3.83 44.24 -27.84
N VAL A 674 -3.62 43.03 -28.38
CA VAL A 674 -2.98 42.83 -29.71
C VAL A 674 -3.96 43.04 -30.88
N LEU A 675 -5.24 43.27 -30.61
CA LEU A 675 -6.29 43.55 -31.61
C LEU A 675 -6.04 44.82 -32.46
N LEU A 676 -5.07 45.67 -32.07
CA LEU A 676 -4.67 46.87 -32.83
C LEU A 676 -3.46 46.64 -33.76
N ALA A 677 -2.77 45.50 -33.70
CA ALA A 677 -1.49 45.27 -34.39
C ALA A 677 -1.54 44.26 -35.56
N GLY A 678 -2.65 43.53 -35.74
CA GLY A 678 -2.87 42.67 -36.91
C GLY A 678 -2.01 41.38 -37.00
N SER A 679 -1.20 41.06 -35.99
CA SER A 679 -0.31 39.89 -35.95
C SER A 679 -1.05 38.59 -35.60
N SER A 680 -2.04 38.19 -36.40
CA SER A 680 -2.78 36.93 -36.22
C SER A 680 -1.96 35.73 -36.70
N VAL A 681 -1.11 35.15 -35.84
CA VAL A 681 -0.33 33.95 -36.18
C VAL A 681 -1.28 32.75 -36.25
N VAL A 682 -1.48 32.23 -37.46
CA VAL A 682 -2.37 31.09 -37.74
C VAL A 682 -1.87 29.85 -36.98
N CYS A 683 -2.79 29.15 -36.31
CA CYS A 683 -2.50 27.99 -35.47
C CYS A 683 -1.35 28.26 -34.47
N SER A 684 -1.31 29.47 -33.90
CA SER A 684 -0.28 29.97 -32.96
C SER A 684 1.17 29.87 -33.43
N GLY A 685 1.42 29.56 -34.72
CA GLY A 685 2.76 29.23 -35.23
C GLY A 685 3.24 27.82 -34.86
N HIS A 686 2.33 26.98 -34.40
CA HIS A 686 2.56 25.64 -33.84
C HIS A 686 1.62 24.58 -34.45
N GLY A 687 1.18 24.81 -35.68
CA GLY A 687 0.32 23.91 -36.43
C GLY A 687 0.07 24.38 -37.85
N ARG A 688 -0.64 23.55 -38.61
CA ARG A 688 -0.94 23.74 -40.04
C ARG A 688 -2.44 23.89 -40.24
N CYS A 689 -2.83 24.84 -41.07
CA CYS A 689 -4.22 25.09 -41.43
C CYS A 689 -4.70 24.09 -42.50
N SER A 690 -5.85 23.44 -42.29
CA SER A 690 -6.41 22.46 -43.24
C SER A 690 -6.95 23.07 -44.53
N GLY A 691 -7.21 24.38 -44.55
CA GLY A 691 -7.82 25.06 -45.70
C GLY A 691 -9.33 24.77 -45.84
N ALA A 692 -9.88 25.04 -47.03
CA ALA A 692 -11.31 24.79 -47.30
C ALA A 692 -11.61 23.28 -47.42
N PRO A 693 -12.77 22.79 -46.93
CA PRO A 693 -13.88 23.56 -46.35
C PRO A 693 -13.74 23.84 -44.84
N ASP A 694 -12.91 23.07 -44.12
CA ASP A 694 -12.98 22.93 -42.66
C ASP A 694 -12.22 24.00 -41.87
N TYR A 695 -11.13 24.57 -42.38
CA TYR A 695 -10.30 25.57 -41.69
C TYR A 695 -9.97 25.21 -40.23
N LEU A 696 -9.53 23.97 -39.99
CA LEU A 696 -9.07 23.50 -38.68
C LEU A 696 -7.55 23.61 -38.57
N CYS A 697 -7.06 23.75 -37.34
CA CYS A 697 -5.64 23.67 -37.03
C CYS A 697 -5.23 22.24 -36.70
N THR A 698 -4.29 21.69 -37.47
CA THR A 698 -3.60 20.44 -37.15
C THR A 698 -2.28 20.79 -36.48
N CYS A 699 -2.19 20.60 -35.16
CA CYS A 699 -1.04 21.03 -34.38
C CYS A 699 0.21 20.18 -34.66
N ASP A 700 1.38 20.81 -34.59
CA ASP A 700 2.66 20.11 -34.64
C ASP A 700 2.89 19.32 -33.33
N THR A 701 3.73 18.29 -33.36
CA THR A 701 3.98 17.42 -32.20
C THR A 701 4.45 18.22 -30.97
N GLY A 702 3.77 18.06 -29.84
CA GLY A 702 4.01 18.87 -28.64
C GLY A 702 3.02 20.03 -28.45
N TRP A 703 1.98 20.13 -29.29
CA TRP A 703 0.95 21.18 -29.26
C TRP A 703 -0.47 20.62 -29.53
N GLY A 704 -1.48 21.34 -29.04
CA GLY A 704 -2.90 21.01 -29.11
C GLY A 704 -3.77 22.24 -28.77
N SER A 705 -5.06 22.03 -28.49
CA SER A 705 -6.17 23.02 -28.56
C SER A 705 -6.70 23.27 -29.97
N ALA A 706 -7.77 24.08 -30.09
CA ALA A 706 -8.36 24.47 -31.37
C ALA A 706 -7.48 25.45 -32.18
N ASP A 707 -6.59 26.19 -31.51
CA ASP A 707 -5.70 27.20 -32.08
C ASP A 707 -4.19 26.85 -31.94
N CYS A 708 -3.86 25.66 -31.45
CA CYS A 708 -2.49 25.18 -31.19
C CYS A 708 -1.68 26.03 -30.19
N SER A 709 -2.34 26.81 -29.34
CA SER A 709 -1.68 27.63 -28.30
C SER A 709 -1.24 26.81 -27.07
N PHE A 710 -1.76 25.58 -26.92
CA PHE A 710 -1.59 24.73 -25.75
C PHE A 710 -0.56 23.63 -25.99
N ARG A 711 0.23 23.24 -24.97
CA ARG A 711 1.27 22.18 -25.06
C ARG A 711 0.69 20.78 -24.89
N ALA A 712 0.66 19.94 -25.94
CA ALA A 712 -0.01 18.64 -25.88
C ALA A 712 0.80 17.40 -26.26
N SER A 713 0.47 16.28 -25.62
CA SER A 713 0.96 14.95 -25.99
C SER A 713 0.12 14.38 -27.15
N CYS A 714 0.79 13.86 -28.18
CA CYS A 714 0.14 13.43 -29.42
C CYS A 714 0.49 11.97 -29.73
N PHE A 715 -0.50 11.09 -29.64
CA PHE A 715 -0.36 9.68 -29.99
C PHE A 715 -0.75 9.45 -31.46
N ALA A 716 -0.03 8.57 -32.15
CA ALA A 716 -0.34 8.20 -33.52
C ALA A 716 -1.46 7.16 -33.54
N HIS A 717 -2.58 7.46 -34.20
CA HIS A 717 -3.69 6.52 -34.38
C HIS A 717 -4.09 6.50 -35.86
N PHE A 718 -3.62 5.46 -36.57
CA PHE A 718 -3.63 5.33 -38.03
C PHE A 718 -2.72 6.35 -38.78
N PRO A 719 -2.20 6.03 -39.97
CA PRO A 719 -1.07 6.75 -40.58
C PRO A 719 -1.38 8.14 -41.16
N SER A 720 -2.56 8.70 -40.88
CA SER A 720 -3.04 9.96 -41.49
C SER A 720 -3.73 10.93 -40.51
N TYR A 721 -3.75 10.65 -39.21
CA TYR A 721 -4.38 11.55 -38.23
C TYR A 721 -3.67 11.51 -36.87
N TYR A 722 -3.33 12.69 -36.34
CA TYR A 722 -2.91 12.84 -34.94
C TYR A 722 -4.13 13.24 -34.12
N LEU A 723 -4.43 12.46 -33.08
CA LEU A 723 -5.44 12.82 -32.08
C LEU A 723 -4.69 13.17 -30.78
N CYS A 724 -4.35 14.44 -30.62
CA CYS A 724 -3.74 14.94 -29.39
C CYS A 724 -4.85 15.11 -28.34
N VAL A 725 -4.88 14.24 -27.34
CA VAL A 725 -5.87 14.23 -26.24
C VAL A 725 -5.12 14.11 -24.93
N GLY A 726 -5.44 15.00 -24.00
CA GLY A 726 -4.59 15.26 -22.83
C GLY A 726 -3.39 16.12 -23.23
N LEU A 727 -3.20 17.22 -22.52
CA LEU A 727 -2.01 18.03 -22.70
C LEU A 727 -0.81 17.41 -21.98
N CYS A 728 -1.07 16.88 -20.80
CA CYS A 728 -0.05 16.33 -19.93
C CYS A 728 0.25 14.86 -20.27
N PRO A 729 1.36 14.29 -19.75
CA PRO A 729 1.71 12.91 -20.03
C PRO A 729 0.62 11.92 -19.57
N ASN A 730 0.26 11.01 -20.47
CA ASN A 730 -0.62 9.89 -20.17
C ASN A 730 0.20 8.73 -19.60
N GLY A 731 -0.27 8.17 -18.48
CA GLY A 731 0.29 6.98 -17.84
C GLY A 731 -0.83 6.00 -17.47
N PRO A 732 -0.54 4.71 -17.26
CA PRO A 732 -1.56 3.74 -16.85
C PRO A 732 -2.30 4.21 -15.59
N ALA A 733 -3.61 4.04 -15.52
CA ALA A 733 -4.41 4.55 -14.41
C ALA A 733 -3.98 3.99 -13.04
N TRP A 734 -4.04 4.82 -12.00
CA TRP A 734 -4.09 4.36 -10.60
C TRP A 734 -5.50 3.90 -10.26
N PHE A 735 -6.50 4.75 -10.50
CA PHE A 735 -7.92 4.38 -10.43
C PHE A 735 -8.56 4.60 -11.80
N GLU A 736 -9.26 3.59 -12.31
CA GLU A 736 -10.16 3.70 -13.46
C GLU A 736 -11.47 2.96 -13.16
N GLN A 737 -12.55 3.33 -13.84
CA GLN A 737 -13.83 2.63 -13.68
C GLN A 737 -13.72 1.26 -14.35
N VAL A 738 -13.77 0.18 -13.57
CA VAL A 738 -13.62 -1.19 -14.09
C VAL A 738 -14.85 -1.56 -14.92
N THR A 739 -14.67 -1.67 -16.24
CA THR A 739 -15.72 -2.04 -17.21
C THR A 739 -15.57 -3.47 -17.75
N THR A 740 -14.48 -4.16 -17.40
CA THR A 740 -14.16 -5.53 -17.83
C THR A 740 -13.60 -6.32 -16.65
N SER A 741 -14.08 -7.54 -16.44
CA SER A 741 -13.73 -8.31 -15.24
C SER A 741 -12.23 -8.58 -15.13
N GLU A 742 -11.68 -8.37 -13.94
CA GLU A 742 -10.26 -8.57 -13.57
C GLU A 742 -9.23 -7.81 -14.42
N ILE A 743 -9.66 -6.83 -15.24
CA ILE A 743 -8.78 -6.00 -16.08
C ILE A 743 -8.83 -4.55 -15.61
N ALA A 744 -7.69 -4.04 -15.16
CA ALA A 744 -7.47 -2.64 -14.77
C ALA A 744 -5.99 -2.26 -14.89
N HIS A 745 -5.70 -0.95 -14.77
CA HIS A 745 -4.38 -0.33 -14.92
C HIS A 745 -3.78 -0.48 -16.32
N VAL A 746 -4.59 -0.83 -17.31
CA VAL A 746 -4.17 -1.05 -18.71
C VAL A 746 -4.38 0.20 -19.57
N THR A 747 -5.31 1.06 -19.21
CA THR A 747 -5.63 2.28 -19.98
C THR A 747 -4.66 3.41 -19.60
N PRO A 748 -3.90 3.99 -20.56
CA PRO A 748 -3.17 5.22 -20.32
C PRO A 748 -4.15 6.40 -20.23
N VAL A 749 -4.11 7.13 -19.13
CA VAL A 749 -4.96 8.29 -18.83
C VAL A 749 -4.11 9.48 -18.40
N GLU A 750 -4.63 10.70 -18.56
CA GLU A 750 -3.90 11.92 -18.24
C GLU A 750 -3.54 11.97 -16.76
N CYS A 751 -2.26 12.19 -16.47
CA CYS A 751 -1.71 12.19 -15.12
C CYS A 751 -2.07 10.94 -14.29
N SER A 752 -2.22 9.78 -14.95
CA SER A 752 -2.52 8.46 -14.36
C SER A 752 -3.74 8.44 -13.42
N ASN A 753 -4.65 9.42 -13.49
CA ASN A 753 -5.64 9.67 -12.43
C ASN A 753 -4.98 9.70 -11.03
N ALA A 754 -3.92 10.50 -10.89
CA ALA A 754 -3.14 10.73 -9.66
C ALA A 754 -2.58 12.16 -9.53
N GLY A 755 -3.01 13.07 -10.41
CA GLY A 755 -2.61 14.48 -10.44
C GLY A 755 -3.59 15.32 -11.26
N ILE A 756 -3.33 16.63 -11.33
CA ILE A 756 -4.07 17.58 -12.16
C ILE A 756 -3.14 18.06 -13.29
N CYS A 757 -3.63 18.11 -14.52
CA CYS A 757 -2.85 18.65 -15.63
C CYS A 757 -2.74 20.17 -15.55
N ASP A 758 -1.52 20.72 -15.59
CA ASP A 758 -1.33 22.13 -15.90
C ASP A 758 -1.35 22.34 -17.42
N TYR A 759 -2.51 22.83 -17.89
CA TYR A 759 -2.76 23.03 -19.30
C TYR A 759 -1.96 24.18 -19.94
N SER A 760 -1.25 25.00 -19.16
CA SER A 760 -0.39 26.06 -19.69
C SER A 760 1.00 25.56 -20.12
N VAL A 761 1.52 24.55 -19.42
CA VAL A 761 2.88 24.00 -19.64
C VAL A 761 2.90 22.56 -20.15
N GLY A 762 1.79 21.81 -20.04
CA GLY A 762 1.70 20.41 -20.46
C GLY A 762 2.39 19.44 -19.49
N THR A 763 2.34 19.73 -18.18
CA THR A 763 2.97 18.90 -17.13
C THR A 763 1.99 18.56 -16.01
N CYS A 764 2.05 17.32 -15.51
CA CYS A 764 1.21 16.90 -14.39
C CYS A 764 1.67 17.48 -13.05
N ILE A 765 0.74 18.14 -12.35
CA ILE A 765 0.88 18.49 -10.93
C ILE A 765 0.41 17.28 -10.12
N CYS A 766 1.35 16.42 -9.73
CA CYS A 766 1.05 15.20 -9.00
C CYS A 766 0.56 15.47 -7.57
N HIS A 767 -0.44 14.71 -7.12
CA HIS A 767 -0.81 14.70 -5.72
C HIS A 767 0.36 14.17 -4.88
N ARG A 768 0.54 14.71 -3.67
CA ARG A 768 1.72 14.57 -2.78
C ARG A 768 2.35 13.18 -2.55
N ASN A 769 1.63 12.10 -2.87
CA ASN A 769 2.07 10.72 -2.71
C ASN A 769 2.47 10.06 -4.04
N PHE A 770 2.40 10.78 -5.16
CA PHE A 770 2.70 10.29 -6.51
C PHE A 770 3.80 11.12 -7.18
N GLU A 771 4.51 10.50 -8.10
CA GLU A 771 5.61 11.06 -8.88
C GLU A 771 5.72 10.37 -10.26
N GLY A 772 6.72 10.77 -11.05
CA GLY A 772 6.80 10.41 -12.47
C GLY A 772 6.22 11.51 -13.36
N VAL A 773 6.42 11.40 -14.67
CA VAL A 773 6.01 12.45 -15.63
C VAL A 773 4.49 12.53 -15.81
N ALA A 774 3.81 11.41 -15.58
CA ALA A 774 2.37 11.23 -15.61
C ALA A 774 1.81 10.93 -14.22
N CYS A 775 2.55 11.16 -13.13
CA CYS A 775 2.18 10.69 -11.77
C CYS A 775 1.98 9.17 -11.67
N GLU A 776 2.62 8.42 -12.58
CA GLU A 776 2.41 6.99 -12.78
C GLU A 776 3.01 6.11 -11.67
N ARG A 777 3.81 6.71 -10.77
CA ARG A 777 4.52 6.04 -9.66
C ARG A 777 4.02 6.55 -8.31
N LEU A 778 3.88 5.65 -7.34
CA LEU A 778 3.73 6.00 -5.92
C LEU A 778 5.10 6.41 -5.39
N ARG A 779 5.20 7.59 -4.77
CA ARG A 779 6.44 8.12 -4.22
C ARG A 779 6.74 7.49 -2.85
N CYS A 780 8.01 7.18 -2.62
CA CYS A 780 8.47 6.75 -1.30
C CYS A 780 8.13 7.76 -0.17
N PRO A 781 7.73 7.26 1.01
CA PRO A 781 7.42 8.10 2.16
C PRO A 781 8.68 8.81 2.68
N HIS A 782 8.54 10.11 2.99
CA HIS A 782 9.56 11.00 3.57
C HIS A 782 10.99 10.90 2.96
N ALA A 783 11.12 10.51 1.69
CA ALA A 783 12.40 10.20 1.06
C ALA A 783 13.28 9.23 1.88
N CYS A 784 12.62 8.23 2.51
CA CYS A 784 13.24 7.17 3.31
C CYS A 784 14.13 7.69 4.46
N SER A 785 13.80 8.85 5.01
CA SER A 785 14.50 9.52 6.11
C SER A 785 16.02 9.71 5.90
N LYS A 786 16.53 9.56 4.67
CA LYS A 786 17.96 9.42 4.34
C LYS A 786 18.67 8.24 5.02
N GLN A 787 17.92 7.21 5.43
CA GLN A 787 18.37 5.97 6.07
C GLN A 787 17.89 4.73 5.27
N GLY A 788 17.65 4.92 3.97
CA GLY A 788 17.18 3.89 3.07
C GLY A 788 17.14 4.37 1.62
N SER A 789 17.09 3.41 0.70
CA SER A 789 16.95 3.67 -0.73
C SER A 789 15.48 3.56 -1.17
N CYS A 790 14.99 4.55 -1.91
CA CYS A 790 13.67 4.49 -2.55
C CYS A 790 13.74 3.53 -3.75
N ARG A 791 12.91 2.48 -3.75
CA ARG A 791 13.00 1.38 -4.73
C ARG A 791 11.64 0.84 -5.13
N SER A 792 11.53 0.31 -6.36
CA SER A 792 10.34 -0.41 -6.81
C SER A 792 10.27 -1.81 -6.18
N LEU A 793 9.11 -2.46 -6.25
CA LEU A 793 8.95 -3.86 -5.82
C LEU A 793 9.84 -4.81 -6.63
N ARG A 794 10.00 -4.58 -7.94
CA ARG A 794 10.97 -5.31 -8.79
C ARG A 794 12.40 -5.15 -8.29
N GLU A 795 12.81 -3.92 -7.97
CA GLU A 795 14.16 -3.68 -7.45
C GLU A 795 14.35 -4.36 -6.09
N MET A 796 13.41 -4.21 -5.16
CA MET A 796 13.51 -4.83 -3.83
C MET A 796 13.56 -6.36 -3.87
N ALA A 797 12.93 -7.01 -4.86
CA ALA A 797 13.13 -8.44 -5.11
C ALA A 797 14.60 -8.79 -5.40
N ALA A 798 15.27 -8.00 -6.25
CA ALA A 798 16.66 -8.20 -6.64
C ALA A 798 17.69 -7.84 -5.55
N TYR A 799 17.28 -7.09 -4.51
CA TYR A 799 18.08 -6.80 -3.31
C TYR A 799 17.67 -7.66 -2.09
N GLN A 800 16.84 -8.71 -2.26
CA GLN A 800 16.53 -9.62 -1.17
C GLN A 800 17.81 -10.29 -0.65
N GLU A 801 18.00 -10.34 0.67
CA GLU A 801 19.12 -11.04 1.31
C GLU A 801 18.60 -12.22 2.14
N VAL A 802 19.21 -13.40 1.98
CA VAL A 802 19.02 -14.54 2.87
C VAL A 802 20.20 -14.58 3.83
N ASN A 803 19.93 -14.46 5.14
CA ASN A 803 20.93 -14.38 6.22
C ASN A 803 22.01 -13.30 6.03
N GLY A 804 21.74 -12.25 5.23
CA GLY A 804 22.69 -11.18 4.87
C GLY A 804 23.52 -11.44 3.62
N VAL A 805 23.16 -12.45 2.81
CA VAL A 805 23.77 -12.72 1.49
C VAL A 805 22.72 -12.48 0.39
N PRO A 806 23.00 -11.67 -0.65
CA PRO A 806 22.05 -11.40 -1.72
C PRO A 806 21.55 -12.66 -2.44
N SER A 807 20.23 -12.75 -2.58
CA SER A 807 19.48 -13.87 -3.16
C SER A 807 19.03 -13.53 -4.57
N THR A 808 19.69 -14.09 -5.59
CA THR A 808 19.30 -13.91 -6.99
C THR A 808 18.10 -14.77 -7.40
N ALA A 809 17.38 -15.36 -6.45
CA ALA A 809 16.31 -16.32 -6.68
C ALA A 809 14.89 -15.71 -6.63
N VAL A 810 14.75 -14.50 -6.06
CA VAL A 810 13.46 -13.80 -5.95
C VAL A 810 13.37 -12.69 -6.99
N VAL A 811 12.23 -12.66 -7.68
CA VAL A 811 11.93 -11.72 -8.77
C VAL A 811 10.47 -11.29 -8.67
N TYR A 812 10.16 -10.05 -9.04
CA TYR A 812 8.80 -9.51 -9.00
C TYR A 812 8.46 -8.81 -10.33
N GLY A 813 7.28 -9.11 -10.87
CA GLY A 813 6.77 -8.57 -12.13
C GLY A 813 7.52 -9.01 -13.38
N THR A 814 8.01 -10.26 -13.43
CA THR A 814 8.90 -10.73 -14.52
C THR A 814 8.34 -10.51 -15.94
N ASN A 815 7.02 -10.61 -16.09
CA ASN A 815 6.29 -10.09 -17.24
C ASN A 815 5.76 -8.67 -16.94
N PRO A 816 6.27 -7.60 -17.57
CA PRO A 816 5.80 -6.23 -17.31
C PRO A 816 4.35 -5.97 -17.77
N ASN A 817 3.75 -6.89 -18.53
CA ASN A 817 2.35 -6.82 -18.97
C ASN A 817 1.41 -7.71 -18.14
N ALA A 818 1.86 -8.30 -17.03
CA ALA A 818 1.03 -9.15 -16.18
C ALA A 818 0.20 -8.30 -15.21
N VAL A 819 -1.13 -8.36 -15.34
CA VAL A 819 -2.10 -7.62 -14.50
C VAL A 819 -1.99 -8.01 -13.02
N SER A 820 -1.53 -9.21 -12.68
CA SER A 820 -1.26 -9.65 -11.30
C SER A 820 -0.07 -8.95 -10.63
N THR A 821 0.77 -8.25 -11.40
CA THR A 821 2.00 -7.57 -10.93
C THR A 821 2.18 -6.21 -11.60
N TRP A 822 1.08 -5.54 -11.93
CA TRP A 822 1.05 -4.22 -12.58
C TRP A 822 1.82 -3.15 -11.80
N ASP A 823 1.94 -3.35 -10.49
CA ASP A 823 2.55 -2.47 -9.51
C ASP A 823 4.08 -2.61 -9.39
N ALA A 824 4.68 -3.61 -10.05
CA ALA A 824 6.09 -3.98 -9.90
C ALA A 824 7.09 -2.82 -10.07
N ASP A 825 6.80 -1.89 -10.98
CA ASP A 825 7.58 -0.67 -11.26
C ASP A 825 6.77 0.62 -11.05
N ARG A 826 5.63 0.52 -10.34
CA ARG A 826 4.74 1.65 -10.04
C ARG A 826 4.60 1.92 -8.56
N ILE A 827 4.66 0.89 -7.71
CA ILE A 827 4.72 1.07 -6.25
C ILE A 827 6.19 1.09 -5.83
N PHE A 828 6.63 2.23 -5.29
CA PHE A 828 7.93 2.38 -4.64
C PHE A 828 7.77 2.43 -3.12
N GLY A 829 8.75 1.87 -2.43
CA GLY A 829 8.86 1.92 -0.97
C GLY A 829 10.31 2.07 -0.54
N CYS A 830 10.50 2.17 0.77
CA CYS A 830 11.82 2.40 1.34
C CYS A 830 12.51 1.09 1.70
N PHE A 831 13.56 0.76 0.96
CA PHE A 831 14.47 -0.33 1.29
C PHE A 831 15.54 0.20 2.25
N CYS A 832 15.29 0.02 3.54
CA CYS A 832 16.09 0.64 4.61
C CYS A 832 17.53 0.11 4.68
N ASP A 833 18.46 1.00 4.96
CA ASP A 833 19.89 0.69 5.03
C ASP A 833 20.26 -0.01 6.34
N MET A 834 21.43 -0.65 6.39
CA MET A 834 21.92 -1.33 7.60
C MET A 834 22.43 -0.31 8.63
N ALA A 835 21.98 -0.45 9.88
CA ALA A 835 22.39 0.39 11.00
C ALA A 835 23.75 -0.07 11.57
N SER A 836 24.82 0.65 11.22
CA SER A 836 26.21 0.28 11.54
C SER A 836 26.60 0.32 13.03
N TYR A 837 25.72 0.75 13.94
CA TYR A 837 26.03 0.87 15.37
C TYR A 837 25.64 -0.35 16.21
N VAL A 838 24.83 -1.28 15.67
CA VAL A 838 24.41 -2.50 16.39
C VAL A 838 25.41 -3.62 16.11
N PHE A 839 26.37 -3.73 17.04
CA PHE A 839 27.51 -4.65 16.99
C PHE A 839 27.09 -6.10 16.66
N GLY A 840 27.60 -6.64 15.55
CA GLY A 840 27.47 -8.05 15.17
C GLY A 840 26.12 -8.53 14.63
N GLN A 841 25.07 -7.70 14.62
CA GLN A 841 23.76 -8.10 14.08
C GLN A 841 23.36 -7.31 12.82
N THR A 842 23.86 -6.07 12.64
CA THR A 842 23.58 -5.19 11.47
C THR A 842 22.11 -5.20 11.01
N PRO A 843 21.14 -4.91 11.90
CA PRO A 843 19.74 -4.77 11.52
C PRO A 843 19.56 -3.55 10.60
N ARG A 844 18.50 -3.56 9.79
CA ARG A 844 18.11 -2.40 8.97
C ARG A 844 17.28 -1.41 9.78
N TYR A 845 17.25 -0.14 9.37
CA TYR A 845 16.32 0.84 9.95
C TYR A 845 14.86 0.39 9.77
N GLY A 846 14.01 0.79 10.72
CA GLY A 846 12.60 0.40 10.81
C GLY A 846 11.62 1.50 10.43
N ALA A 847 10.34 1.18 10.55
CA ALA A 847 9.20 1.91 9.98
C ALA A 847 9.20 2.00 8.45
N PHE A 848 8.02 2.31 7.92
CA PHE A 848 7.74 2.39 6.48
C PHE A 848 8.58 3.43 5.71
N ASP A 849 9.19 4.37 6.43
CA ASP A 849 10.04 5.45 5.91
C ASP A 849 11.46 5.44 6.47
N CYS A 850 11.91 4.33 7.09
CA CYS A 850 13.24 4.16 7.67
C CYS A 850 13.62 5.13 8.80
N SER A 851 12.65 5.76 9.50
CA SER A 851 13.00 6.63 10.63
C SER A 851 13.43 5.90 11.90
N ASP A 852 13.02 4.65 12.09
CA ASP A 852 13.08 4.03 13.40
C ASP A 852 14.45 3.36 13.59
N MET A 853 15.19 3.86 14.57
CA MET A 853 16.55 3.41 14.87
C MET A 853 16.49 2.01 15.54
N PRO A 854 17.03 0.95 14.91
CA PRO A 854 16.76 -0.43 15.31
C PRO A 854 17.48 -0.81 16.61
N CYS A 855 16.75 -1.39 17.56
CA CYS A 855 17.36 -1.79 18.82
C CYS A 855 18.28 -3.03 18.68
N PRO A 856 19.31 -3.16 19.54
CA PRO A 856 20.10 -4.37 19.68
C PRO A 856 19.25 -5.63 19.82
N SER A 857 19.75 -6.73 19.28
CA SER A 857 19.11 -8.05 19.34
C SER A 857 20.15 -9.13 19.65
N GLY A 858 19.72 -10.21 20.28
CA GLY A 858 20.61 -11.26 20.77
C GLY A 858 19.90 -12.29 21.62
N ASP A 859 20.69 -13.14 22.28
CA ASP A 859 20.22 -14.30 23.03
C ASP A 859 19.66 -13.91 24.42
N ASP A 860 18.62 -14.59 24.88
CA ASP A 860 18.03 -14.35 26.20
C ASP A 860 18.95 -14.95 27.28
N PRO A 861 19.51 -14.15 28.23
CA PRO A 861 20.41 -14.68 29.26
C PRO A 861 19.75 -15.65 30.27
N TRP A 862 18.47 -15.99 30.08
CA TRP A 862 17.71 -16.97 30.86
C TRP A 862 17.38 -18.28 30.11
N THR A 863 17.62 -18.37 28.80
CA THR A 863 17.51 -19.64 28.07
C THR A 863 18.75 -20.51 28.29
N THR A 864 18.62 -21.82 28.08
CA THR A 864 19.64 -22.80 28.46
C THR A 864 19.64 -24.02 27.54
N GLY A 865 20.80 -24.67 27.39
CA GLY A 865 20.98 -25.84 26.52
C GLY A 865 21.14 -25.50 25.04
N GLN A 866 21.10 -24.22 24.68
CA GLN A 866 21.46 -23.72 23.34
C GLN A 866 22.97 -23.81 23.11
N VAL A 867 23.38 -23.70 21.85
CA VAL A 867 24.78 -23.68 21.43
C VAL A 867 25.05 -22.56 20.44
N ASN A 868 26.26 -22.02 20.50
CA ASN A 868 26.73 -21.01 19.54
C ASN A 868 27.10 -21.65 18.21
N GLU A 869 27.02 -20.87 17.14
CA GLU A 869 27.58 -21.22 15.83
C GLU A 869 29.10 -21.46 15.94
N VAL A 870 29.58 -22.57 15.38
CA VAL A 870 31.01 -22.84 15.18
C VAL A 870 31.26 -23.22 13.73
N GLN A 871 32.12 -22.45 13.07
CA GLN A 871 32.58 -22.70 11.71
C GLN A 871 34.07 -23.02 11.72
N THR A 872 34.47 -24.09 11.03
CA THR A 872 35.86 -24.51 10.92
C THR A 872 36.43 -24.11 9.56
N ILE A 873 37.44 -23.24 9.60
CA ILE A 873 38.25 -22.83 8.45
C ILE A 873 39.43 -23.79 8.32
N GLN A 874 39.65 -24.33 7.13
CA GLN A 874 40.78 -25.17 6.76
C GLN A 874 41.60 -24.43 5.70
N CYS A 875 42.92 -24.29 5.89
CA CYS A 875 43.80 -23.60 4.94
C CYS A 875 45.14 -24.31 4.72
N ALA A 876 45.49 -24.54 3.46
CA ALA A 876 46.78 -25.06 3.02
C ALA A 876 47.49 -24.06 2.10
N ALA A 877 48.47 -23.35 2.65
CA ALA A 877 49.35 -22.37 2.00
C ALA A 877 50.59 -22.14 2.87
N ASP A 878 51.69 -21.66 2.29
CA ASP A 878 52.92 -21.25 3.03
C ASP A 878 53.21 -19.75 2.94
N GLY A 879 52.48 -19.01 2.10
CA GLY A 879 52.67 -17.57 1.92
C GLY A 879 51.45 -16.87 1.35
N GLY A 880 51.60 -15.56 1.11
CA GLY A 880 50.54 -14.72 0.58
C GLY A 880 49.50 -14.27 1.62
N THR A 881 48.36 -13.80 1.12
CA THR A 881 47.24 -13.29 1.95
C THR A 881 45.90 -13.84 1.47
N LEU A 882 44.92 -13.87 2.38
CA LEU A 882 43.52 -14.13 2.09
C LEU A 882 42.62 -13.03 2.68
N THR A 883 41.36 -12.98 2.28
CA THR A 883 40.33 -12.19 2.97
C THR A 883 39.09 -13.03 3.23
N PHE A 884 38.43 -12.77 4.37
CA PHE A 884 37.12 -13.35 4.67
C PHE A 884 36.01 -12.34 4.35
N THR A 885 34.88 -12.82 3.85
CA THR A 885 33.66 -12.03 3.65
C THR A 885 32.50 -12.63 4.42
N PHE A 886 31.81 -11.80 5.21
CA PHE A 886 30.64 -12.17 6.01
C PHE A 886 29.54 -11.11 5.88
N ARG A 887 28.35 -11.53 5.45
CA ARG A 887 27.19 -10.65 5.19
C ARG A 887 27.54 -9.39 4.36
N GLY A 888 28.30 -9.58 3.28
CA GLY A 888 28.74 -8.50 2.38
C GLY A 888 29.96 -7.68 2.84
N PHE A 889 30.35 -7.74 4.11
CA PHE A 889 31.56 -7.06 4.62
C PHE A 889 32.79 -7.94 4.46
N THR A 890 33.91 -7.39 3.98
CA THR A 890 35.16 -8.11 3.70
C THR A 890 36.30 -7.59 4.57
N THR A 891 37.13 -8.50 5.11
CA THR A 891 38.24 -8.14 5.99
C THR A 891 39.35 -7.39 5.24
N ALA A 892 40.21 -6.69 5.98
CA ALA A 892 41.55 -6.40 5.51
C ALA A 892 42.30 -7.70 5.15
N ALA A 893 43.35 -7.60 4.33
CA ALA A 893 44.13 -8.76 3.89
C ALA A 893 44.87 -9.42 5.08
N ILE A 894 44.55 -10.70 5.33
CA ILE A 894 45.10 -11.50 6.44
C ILE A 894 46.27 -12.35 5.90
N PRO A 895 47.48 -12.24 6.45
CA PRO A 895 48.60 -13.12 6.13
C PRO A 895 48.29 -14.62 6.36
N SER A 896 48.83 -15.48 5.49
CA SER A 896 48.68 -16.94 5.61
C SER A 896 49.22 -17.49 6.94
N ASN A 897 50.22 -16.82 7.53
CA ASN A 897 50.85 -17.20 8.79
C ASN A 897 50.23 -16.51 10.04
N SER A 898 49.09 -15.83 9.91
CA SER A 898 48.50 -15.07 11.03
C SER A 898 48.09 -15.94 12.22
N ALA A 899 48.32 -15.43 13.42
CA ALA A 899 47.94 -16.06 14.68
C ALA A 899 46.47 -15.80 15.06
N ALA A 900 45.93 -16.59 15.98
CA ALA A 900 44.51 -16.57 16.38
C ALA A 900 43.97 -15.17 16.72
N THR A 901 44.76 -14.35 17.43
CA THR A 901 44.41 -12.99 17.82
C THR A 901 44.38 -11.99 16.67
N GLN A 902 45.14 -12.23 15.59
CA GLN A 902 45.05 -11.44 14.36
C GLN A 902 43.82 -11.83 13.54
N VAL A 903 43.50 -13.12 13.51
CA VAL A 903 42.30 -13.64 12.84
C VAL A 903 41.03 -13.19 13.55
N SER A 904 40.99 -13.22 14.89
CA SER A 904 39.87 -12.66 15.65
C SER A 904 39.75 -11.16 15.41
N ALA A 905 40.82 -10.37 15.59
CA ALA A 905 40.78 -8.93 15.37
C ALA A 905 40.37 -8.53 13.94
N ALA A 906 40.71 -9.34 12.92
CA ALA A 906 40.26 -9.12 11.55
C ALA A 906 38.76 -9.42 11.37
N LEU A 907 38.24 -10.49 11.99
CA LEU A 907 36.81 -10.84 11.93
C LEU A 907 35.96 -9.85 12.76
N GLU A 908 36.37 -9.53 13.99
CA GLU A 908 35.73 -8.56 14.90
C GLU A 908 35.82 -7.09 14.38
N SER A 909 36.51 -6.86 13.25
CA SER A 909 36.50 -5.57 12.54
C SER A 909 35.38 -5.42 11.50
N LEU A 910 34.65 -6.50 11.18
CA LEU A 910 33.50 -6.45 10.29
C LEU A 910 32.25 -6.00 11.08
N PRO A 911 31.50 -4.96 10.67
CA PRO A 911 30.29 -4.54 11.39
C PRO A 911 29.26 -5.67 11.64
N SER A 912 29.20 -6.63 10.72
CA SER A 912 28.34 -7.81 10.72
C SER A 912 28.80 -8.95 11.63
N ILE A 913 30.00 -8.89 12.22
CA ILE A 913 30.51 -9.83 13.23
C ILE A 913 30.73 -9.05 14.52
N GLY A 914 30.22 -9.55 15.64
CA GLY A 914 30.53 -8.96 16.94
C GLY A 914 31.80 -9.58 17.51
N PHE A 915 31.66 -10.36 18.58
CA PHE A 915 32.78 -11.06 19.20
C PHE A 915 32.89 -12.51 18.73
N VAL A 916 34.12 -12.99 18.54
CA VAL A 916 34.43 -14.39 18.20
C VAL A 916 35.50 -14.99 19.11
N SER A 917 35.39 -16.30 19.38
CA SER A 917 36.50 -17.09 19.91
C SER A 917 37.16 -17.83 18.75
N VAL A 918 38.43 -17.52 18.49
CA VAL A 918 39.23 -18.20 17.46
C VAL A 918 40.20 -19.15 18.15
N THR A 919 40.02 -20.45 17.94
CA THR A 919 40.95 -21.50 18.39
C THR A 919 41.58 -22.17 17.16
N MET A 920 42.85 -22.53 17.23
CA MET A 920 43.59 -23.06 16.08
C MET A 920 44.36 -24.32 16.48
N ALA A 921 44.29 -25.36 15.64
CA ALA A 921 45.05 -26.61 15.82
C ALA A 921 46.55 -26.45 15.49
N ALA A 922 46.91 -25.42 14.73
CA ALA A 922 48.28 -24.96 14.50
C ALA A 922 48.40 -23.48 14.89
N SER A 923 49.57 -23.00 15.29
CA SER A 923 49.78 -21.61 15.75
C SER A 923 49.71 -20.53 14.64
N GLN A 924 49.16 -20.87 13.47
CA GLN A 924 49.05 -20.03 12.28
C GLN A 924 47.85 -20.48 11.41
N LEU A 925 47.27 -19.55 10.65
CA LEU A 925 46.03 -19.72 9.89
C LEU A 925 46.11 -20.79 8.78
N CYS A 926 47.22 -20.85 8.06
CA CYS A 926 47.48 -21.80 6.98
C CYS A 926 48.73 -22.62 7.27
N THR A 927 48.79 -23.87 6.80
CA THR A 927 49.98 -24.71 6.92
C THR A 927 50.19 -25.63 5.73
N THR A 928 51.46 -25.91 5.40
CA THR A 928 51.88 -26.93 4.45
C THR A 928 52.50 -28.14 5.15
N ASN A 929 51.69 -29.12 5.58
CA ASN A 929 52.14 -30.52 5.70
C ASN A 929 50.97 -31.50 5.94
N GLY A 930 50.76 -32.44 5.03
CA GLY A 930 49.65 -33.40 5.12
C GLY A 930 49.69 -34.51 4.06
N ALA A 931 50.88 -34.91 3.60
CA ALA A 931 51.01 -35.93 2.57
C ALA A 931 50.55 -37.31 3.11
N CYS A 932 49.47 -37.85 2.56
CA CYS A 932 48.88 -39.11 3.01
C CYS A 932 49.82 -40.31 2.71
N THR A 933 50.42 -40.90 3.75
CA THR A 933 51.33 -42.05 3.64
C THR A 933 50.69 -43.41 3.99
N SER A 934 49.40 -43.45 4.38
CA SER A 934 48.66 -44.71 4.52
C SER A 934 47.17 -44.57 4.18
N ILE A 935 46.54 -45.66 3.77
CA ILE A 935 45.17 -45.70 3.23
C ILE A 935 44.10 -45.78 4.34
N ALA A 936 44.49 -45.97 5.60
CA ALA A 936 43.61 -46.44 6.67
C ALA A 936 42.68 -45.40 7.33
N ASN A 937 42.88 -44.09 7.13
CA ASN A 937 42.05 -43.04 7.76
C ASN A 937 41.87 -41.83 6.83
N ARG A 938 40.74 -41.78 6.11
CA ARG A 938 40.55 -40.85 4.97
C ARG A 938 39.69 -39.61 5.25
N PHE A 939 39.25 -39.38 6.49
CA PHE A 939 38.27 -38.32 6.82
C PHE A 939 38.67 -37.38 7.98
N LEU A 940 39.76 -37.67 8.71
CA LEU A 940 40.14 -36.95 9.94
C LEU A 940 41.60 -36.44 9.98
N MET A 941 42.35 -36.55 8.88
CA MET A 941 43.78 -36.18 8.82
C MET A 941 44.15 -35.39 7.54
N MET A 942 43.18 -34.75 6.89
CA MET A 942 43.39 -34.05 5.61
C MET A 942 43.95 -32.62 5.78
N PHE A 943 43.74 -31.99 6.95
CA PHE A 943 44.16 -30.60 7.24
C PHE A 943 44.63 -30.48 8.71
N PRO A 944 45.91 -30.15 9.00
CA PRO A 944 46.36 -29.93 10.38
C PRO A 944 46.07 -28.51 10.87
N ALA A 945 46.01 -27.50 9.99
CA ALA A 945 45.49 -26.18 10.30
C ALA A 945 43.96 -26.16 10.16
N ALA A 946 43.29 -26.65 11.20
CA ALA A 946 41.89 -26.32 11.47
C ALA A 946 41.84 -25.09 12.38
N THR A 947 41.20 -24.01 11.92
CA THR A 947 40.90 -22.80 12.69
C THR A 947 39.40 -22.78 12.96
N THR A 948 38.99 -23.05 14.19
CA THR A 948 37.60 -23.02 14.63
C THR A 948 37.24 -21.61 15.09
N VAL A 949 36.23 -21.01 14.45
CA VAL A 949 35.64 -19.72 14.81
C VAL A 949 34.30 -20.00 15.47
N THR A 950 34.21 -19.76 16.78
CA THR A 950 32.94 -19.75 17.53
C THR A 950 32.43 -18.33 17.60
N TYR A 951 31.23 -18.06 17.12
CA TYR A 951 30.60 -16.75 17.22
C TYR A 951 30.00 -16.58 18.63
N LEU A 952 30.23 -15.45 19.29
CA LEU A 952 29.80 -15.23 20.68
C LEU A 952 28.56 -14.33 20.78
N THR A 953 28.41 -13.39 19.84
CA THR A 953 27.35 -12.37 19.78
C THR A 953 26.31 -12.59 18.68
N ASN A 954 26.69 -13.34 17.65
CA ASN A 954 25.87 -13.52 16.46
C ASN A 954 24.99 -14.77 16.69
N SER A 955 23.70 -14.54 16.95
CA SER A 955 22.78 -15.61 17.34
C SER A 955 22.29 -16.47 16.17
N GLY A 956 21.96 -17.73 16.48
CA GLY A 956 21.33 -18.67 15.54
C GLY A 956 22.28 -19.21 14.47
N ALA A 957 21.73 -19.89 13.48
CA ALA A 957 22.47 -20.47 12.37
C ALA A 957 22.98 -19.37 11.41
N LEU A 958 24.29 -19.32 11.18
CA LEU A 958 24.94 -18.23 10.41
C LEU A 958 25.34 -18.68 8.99
N PRO A 959 25.47 -17.77 8.02
CA PRO A 959 26.06 -18.12 6.73
C PRO A 959 27.56 -18.45 6.90
N LEU A 960 28.08 -19.34 6.06
CA LEU A 960 29.51 -19.67 6.04
C LEU A 960 30.36 -18.45 5.65
N LEU A 961 31.52 -18.28 6.28
CA LEU A 961 32.56 -17.35 5.82
C LEU A 961 32.98 -17.69 4.39
N ILE A 962 32.91 -16.70 3.50
CA ILE A 962 33.43 -16.81 2.13
C ILE A 962 34.92 -16.43 2.17
N VAL A 963 35.78 -17.21 1.52
CA VAL A 963 37.24 -16.98 1.49
C VAL A 963 37.68 -16.59 0.10
N ASP A 964 38.28 -15.40 -0.06
CA ASP A 964 39.12 -15.11 -1.22
C ASP A 964 40.56 -15.54 -0.89
N TYR A 965 41.00 -16.61 -1.55
CA TYR A 965 42.34 -17.19 -1.44
C TYR A 965 43.21 -16.92 -2.69
N SER A 966 42.77 -16.05 -3.61
CA SER A 966 43.46 -15.74 -4.88
C SER A 966 44.88 -15.19 -4.72
N LYS A 967 45.23 -14.69 -3.53
CA LYS A 967 46.54 -14.11 -3.18
C LYS A 967 47.35 -15.01 -2.23
N LEU A 968 46.91 -16.24 -1.95
CA LEU A 968 47.72 -17.23 -1.23
C LEU A 968 48.74 -17.90 -2.16
N THR A 969 49.87 -18.32 -1.60
CA THR A 969 50.92 -19.06 -2.30
C THR A 969 51.27 -20.36 -1.59
N SER A 970 51.78 -21.33 -2.35
CA SER A 970 52.44 -22.52 -1.82
C SER A 970 53.63 -22.86 -2.69
N THR A 971 54.76 -23.17 -2.07
CA THR A 971 56.01 -23.62 -2.71
C THR A 971 56.12 -25.14 -2.80
N ILE A 972 55.24 -25.88 -2.10
CA ILE A 972 55.32 -27.35 -1.91
C ILE A 972 54.01 -28.09 -2.21
N SER A 973 52.88 -27.39 -2.39
CA SER A 973 51.55 -28.00 -2.56
C SER A 973 50.65 -27.20 -3.49
N SER A 974 49.49 -27.75 -3.85
CA SER A 974 48.35 -26.92 -4.28
C SER A 974 47.85 -26.08 -3.10
N VAL A 975 47.55 -24.80 -3.34
CA VAL A 975 46.79 -23.96 -2.40
C VAL A 975 45.36 -24.48 -2.30
N SER A 976 44.80 -24.54 -1.09
CA SER A 976 43.37 -24.83 -0.91
C SER A 976 42.82 -24.24 0.38
N THR A 977 41.54 -23.86 0.37
CA THR A 977 40.79 -23.41 1.55
C THR A 977 39.39 -23.99 1.55
N ALA A 978 38.86 -24.31 2.73
CA ALA A 978 37.46 -24.68 2.94
C ALA A 978 36.92 -24.05 4.24
N VAL A 979 35.62 -23.81 4.29
CA VAL A 979 34.91 -23.42 5.51
C VAL A 979 33.71 -24.35 5.66
N VAL A 980 33.52 -24.89 6.87
CA VAL A 980 32.50 -25.90 7.16
C VAL A 980 31.78 -25.54 8.46
N GLU A 981 30.45 -25.55 8.46
CA GLU A 981 29.61 -25.51 9.67
C GLU A 981 29.91 -26.78 10.49
N THR A 982 30.54 -26.63 11.64
CA THR A 982 30.88 -27.74 12.55
C THR A 982 29.99 -27.80 13.77
N GLN A 983 29.29 -26.71 14.07
CA GLN A 983 28.15 -26.67 15.00
C GLN A 983 27.19 -25.56 14.55
N GLN A 984 25.97 -25.93 14.21
CA GLN A 984 24.91 -24.98 13.88
C GLN A 984 24.49 -24.21 15.13
N GLY A 985 24.44 -22.88 15.06
CA GLY A 985 23.98 -22.04 16.17
C GLY A 985 22.47 -22.20 16.45
N THR A 986 22.10 -22.29 17.73
CA THR A 986 20.71 -22.44 18.20
C THR A 986 20.29 -21.38 19.22
N THR A 987 21.11 -20.36 19.45
CA THR A 987 20.77 -19.20 20.29
C THR A 987 19.72 -18.33 19.60
N GLU A 988 18.87 -17.65 20.37
CA GLU A 988 17.83 -16.78 19.79
C GLU A 988 18.40 -15.40 19.41
N SER A 989 17.79 -14.74 18.43
CA SER A 989 17.97 -13.29 18.22
C SER A 989 16.64 -12.60 18.53
N GLN A 990 16.49 -12.18 19.78
CA GLN A 990 15.34 -11.40 20.26
C GLN A 990 15.74 -9.92 20.38
N VAL A 991 14.85 -9.02 19.96
CA VAL A 991 15.05 -7.57 20.19
C VAL A 991 15.13 -7.33 21.70
N CYS A 992 16.15 -6.58 22.13
CA CYS A 992 16.47 -6.37 23.53
C CYS A 992 16.61 -7.66 24.34
N ASN A 993 17.06 -8.73 23.69
CA ASN A 993 17.31 -10.06 24.24
C ASN A 993 16.07 -10.67 24.93
N GLY A 994 14.86 -10.23 24.57
CA GLY A 994 13.61 -10.58 25.25
C GLY A 994 13.42 -9.93 26.64
N ARG A 995 14.36 -9.07 27.07
CA ARG A 995 14.49 -8.50 28.42
C ARG A 995 14.48 -6.97 28.44
N GLY A 996 14.00 -6.33 27.38
CA GLY A 996 13.78 -4.89 27.33
C GLY A 996 12.72 -4.49 26.30
N SER A 997 12.22 -3.27 26.42
CA SER A 997 11.38 -2.63 25.40
C SER A 997 12.21 -1.63 24.60
N CYS A 998 12.15 -1.70 23.28
CA CYS A 998 12.92 -0.80 22.41
C CYS A 998 12.46 0.65 22.56
N SER A 999 13.40 1.59 22.72
CA SER A 999 13.11 3.00 22.99
C SER A 999 12.69 3.78 21.75
N MET A 1000 11.45 3.58 21.32
CA MET A 1000 10.76 4.45 20.35
C MET A 1000 9.94 5.57 21.04
N ALA A 1001 10.39 5.95 22.24
CA ALA A 1001 9.99 7.10 23.06
C ALA A 1001 8.51 7.29 23.46
N ARG A 1002 8.17 6.92 24.71
CA ARG A 1002 7.99 7.91 25.83
C ARG A 1002 7.38 7.25 27.08
N ALA A 1003 8.24 6.83 28.02
CA ALA A 1003 7.78 6.40 29.35
C ALA A 1003 7.45 7.61 30.24
N TYR A 1004 6.20 7.71 30.71
CA TYR A 1004 5.72 8.84 31.51
C TYR A 1004 6.04 8.64 33.00
N ILE A 1005 7.23 9.09 33.46
CA ILE A 1005 7.59 9.11 34.88
C ILE A 1005 7.82 10.55 35.36
N ASN A 1006 6.75 11.16 35.87
CA ASN A 1006 6.84 12.38 36.67
C ASN A 1006 7.63 12.08 37.96
N GLY A 1007 8.89 12.51 38.05
CA GLY A 1007 9.70 12.29 39.25
C GLY A 1007 11.19 12.66 39.17
N CYS A 1008 11.76 12.81 37.97
CA CYS A 1008 13.17 13.20 37.83
C CYS A 1008 13.35 14.71 38.08
N SER A 1009 13.98 15.03 39.21
CA SER A 1009 14.60 16.33 39.49
C SER A 1009 16.11 16.22 39.28
N TRP A 1010 16.77 17.37 39.05
CA TRP A 1010 18.22 17.53 38.79
C TRP A 1010 18.66 17.17 37.37
N ASP A 1011 18.61 18.21 36.54
CA ASP A 1011 19.43 18.59 35.36
C ASP A 1011 19.96 17.53 34.36
N MET A 1012 19.92 17.94 33.08
CA MET A 1012 20.33 17.18 31.88
C MET A 1012 19.48 15.94 31.49
N CYS A 1013 18.18 16.16 31.29
CA CYS A 1013 17.33 15.30 30.44
C CYS A 1013 16.64 16.10 29.31
N ARG A 1014 17.42 16.64 28.37
CA ARG A 1014 16.97 16.68 26.97
C ARG A 1014 17.42 15.36 26.34
N VAL A 1015 16.48 14.53 25.88
CA VAL A 1015 16.78 13.39 25.01
C VAL A 1015 15.78 13.45 23.87
N ASP A 1016 16.29 13.57 22.65
CA ASP A 1016 15.46 13.55 21.45
C ASP A 1016 15.06 12.11 21.10
N ALA A 1017 13.92 11.95 20.43
CA ALA A 1017 13.23 10.67 20.32
C ALA A 1017 13.77 9.78 19.18
N THR A 1018 14.99 9.24 19.31
CA THR A 1018 15.55 8.32 18.28
C THR A 1018 16.67 7.38 18.72
N SER A 1019 16.93 7.18 20.03
CA SER A 1019 18.21 6.60 20.49
C SER A 1019 18.53 5.14 20.11
N GLY A 1020 17.55 4.34 19.66
CA GLY A 1020 17.78 2.93 19.28
C GLY A 1020 18.26 2.02 20.42
N GLN A 1021 17.99 2.40 21.68
CA GLN A 1021 18.45 1.69 22.88
C GLN A 1021 17.34 0.88 23.54
N CYS A 1022 17.70 -0.23 24.20
CA CYS A 1022 16.75 -1.02 24.98
C CYS A 1022 16.54 -0.47 26.39
N ILE A 1023 15.27 -0.27 26.76
CA ILE A 1023 14.87 0.02 28.13
C ILE A 1023 14.70 -1.32 28.85
N CYS A 1024 15.72 -1.71 29.62
CA CYS A 1024 15.76 -3.01 30.26
C CYS A 1024 14.72 -3.16 31.37
N VAL A 1025 14.14 -4.36 31.44
CA VAL A 1025 13.23 -4.72 32.51
C VAL A 1025 14.01 -4.93 33.82
N ARG A 1026 13.32 -4.81 34.96
CA ARG A 1026 13.95 -4.91 36.29
C ARG A 1026 14.80 -6.19 36.43
N ASN A 1027 16.00 -6.02 36.99
CA ASN A 1027 17.06 -7.03 37.18
C ASN A 1027 17.86 -7.41 35.94
N PHE A 1028 17.56 -6.84 34.76
CA PHE A 1028 18.37 -6.97 33.56
C PHE A 1028 19.11 -5.66 33.26
N ALA A 1029 20.27 -5.77 32.64
CA ALA A 1029 21.20 -4.68 32.40
C ALA A 1029 21.95 -4.86 31.06
N THR A 1030 22.62 -3.80 30.63
CA THR A 1030 23.42 -3.77 29.41
C THR A 1030 24.61 -4.71 29.49
N SER A 1031 24.91 -5.41 28.39
CA SER A 1031 25.88 -6.49 28.34
C SER A 1031 27.14 -6.16 27.52
N ASP A 1032 28.13 -7.04 27.63
CA ASP A 1032 29.32 -7.11 26.77
C ASP A 1032 29.12 -8.02 25.55
N GLY A 1033 27.89 -8.49 25.29
CA GLY A 1033 27.60 -9.46 24.23
C GLY A 1033 28.12 -10.87 24.50
N ARG A 1034 28.63 -11.13 25.71
CA ARG A 1034 29.13 -12.43 26.20
C ARG A 1034 28.50 -12.80 27.55
N GLY A 1035 27.40 -12.14 27.92
CA GLY A 1035 26.62 -12.34 29.16
C GLY A 1035 27.12 -11.57 30.40
N ASN A 1036 28.25 -10.87 30.32
CA ASN A 1036 28.76 -10.03 31.40
C ASN A 1036 28.17 -8.61 31.30
N ALA A 1037 28.35 -7.79 32.34
CA ALA A 1037 27.97 -6.37 32.29
C ALA A 1037 28.83 -5.61 31.25
N GLY A 1038 28.20 -4.77 30.43
CA GLY A 1038 28.86 -3.99 29.39
C GLY A 1038 27.99 -2.84 28.88
N VAL A 1039 28.27 -2.37 27.66
CA VAL A 1039 27.73 -1.10 27.13
C VAL A 1039 26.78 -1.24 25.94
N LEU A 1040 26.44 -2.46 25.50
CA LEU A 1040 25.70 -2.68 24.24
C LEU A 1040 24.22 -2.25 24.23
N ALA A 1041 23.68 -1.71 25.33
CA ALA A 1041 22.30 -1.21 25.42
C ALA A 1041 21.22 -2.23 24.98
N ASP A 1042 21.44 -3.50 25.31
CA ASP A 1042 20.81 -4.71 24.76
C ASP A 1042 20.00 -5.55 25.77
N CYS A 1043 20.24 -5.38 27.07
CA CYS A 1043 19.62 -6.12 28.18
C CYS A 1043 20.10 -7.58 28.38
N GLY A 1044 21.23 -7.97 27.80
CA GLY A 1044 21.81 -9.33 27.90
C GLY A 1044 22.51 -9.69 29.21
N HIS A 1045 22.57 -8.80 30.21
CA HIS A 1045 23.20 -9.10 31.50
C HIS A 1045 22.17 -9.24 32.62
N THR A 1046 22.36 -10.22 33.50
CA THR A 1046 21.51 -10.45 34.69
C THR A 1046 22.19 -9.93 35.96
N ALA A 1047 21.50 -9.06 36.70
CA ALA A 1047 22.04 -8.45 37.91
C ALA A 1047 22.27 -9.49 39.02
N MET A 1048 23.40 -9.38 39.73
CA MET A 1048 23.97 -10.42 40.61
C MET A 1048 23.01 -11.02 41.66
N PHE A 1049 22.00 -10.28 42.13
CA PHE A 1049 21.05 -10.72 43.16
C PHE A 1049 20.20 -11.95 42.77
N LEU A 1050 20.20 -12.36 41.49
CA LEU A 1050 19.53 -13.58 41.03
C LEU A 1050 20.47 -14.80 40.85
N ASN A 1051 21.80 -14.63 40.89
CA ASN A 1051 22.74 -15.75 40.73
C ASN A 1051 22.72 -16.72 41.93
N GLU A 1052 22.34 -16.24 43.12
CA GLU A 1052 22.13 -17.08 44.32
C GLU A 1052 20.78 -17.83 44.30
N GLY A 1053 19.96 -17.63 43.26
CA GLY A 1053 18.59 -18.15 43.14
C GLY A 1053 18.34 -19.05 41.93
N ARG A 1054 19.38 -19.56 41.25
CA ARG A 1054 19.21 -20.60 40.22
C ARG A 1054 18.78 -21.94 40.88
N PRO A 1055 17.68 -22.58 40.42
CA PRO A 1055 17.32 -23.94 40.82
C PRO A 1055 18.21 -25.00 40.15
#